data_AF-A0A8B6ENY5-F1
#
_entry.id   AF-A0A8B6ENY5-F1
#
_cell.length_a   1.000
_cell.length_b   1.000
_cell.length_c   1.000
_cell.angle_alpha   90.00
_cell.angle_beta   90.00
_cell.angle_gamma   90.00
#
_symmetry.space_group_name_H-M   'P 1'
#
loop_
_entity.id
_entity.type
_entity.pdbx_description
1 polymer ?
#
loop_
_entity_poly.entity_id
_entity_poly.type
_entity_poly.pdbx_seq_one_letter_code
_entity_poly.pdbx_strand_id
1 'polypeptide(L)'
;MIREKVAWFLRNLWAVRNIIIVFIAFVAPINLAIGDSKETKCAYGLIVMAILWLTEAFPIPVTALLPTVIFPLLGVSTARAICSKYINDTTVLFLGGLVVAVAVEEVGLHTRIAMGIISVLGSNPNMLMLGLMLPTWFLSMWISNTAATSMMIPIIQAVMTQIREANRIRLEGAKDVSDESDNPTIQTSDSISVNQIEGKIKNGAMLSVPTDTQVSLANNSAACVLEVEKSTDNSELRLFGKGLALGVAYGANAGGIATLTGTPPNLILQGQANEIFDKRSPGSDSGITFANWMGFAFPLSIVILLLSWIWLQLIFLRSLCIRKTDAVRTAAIKSAIKHERKKLGRVTFGEVVVLICFICLAMLWIFRDIPGMGGWAYLFHLDKDGKPFARDSTAAMLIAICLFVLPKSVPNIFCFIKSEDVKPSYTPILTWDTAVHKLPWGVIVLLGGGFALADASSSSGLSKMVGCSLKVFSHMDIWVMNLIICLIVAGATEITSNSATATLLMPIMAELALTLGKNPLYLMISSAIACSFAFMLPVATPPNAIVFSTGILRIPDMASAGIVMNIVAILALTLAVNTWAIPIFNLDVVPSIFNNTGVKVFGQAKVNTNTFKESYDSLIYRHNLFFERKGYKIIINVTLSHFIVNSDVICTNYVPINIKTLYTTSSSSSVPIKIPGLNFVYTADARFVYKRLISDARIQKKLKRQNTLIYLLCLY
;
A
#
# COMPACT_ATOMS: atom_id res chain seq x y z
N MET A 1 9.80 47.65 14.16
CA MET A 1 8.77 47.53 15.22
C MET A 1 7.51 46.73 14.84
N ILE A 2 6.58 47.20 13.99
CA ILE A 2 5.35 46.41 13.65
C ILE A 2 5.69 45.11 12.92
N ARG A 3 6.57 45.15 11.90
CA ARG A 3 7.05 43.94 11.19
C ARG A 3 7.71 42.92 12.11
N GLU A 4 8.47 43.37 13.12
CA GLU A 4 9.13 42.48 14.09
C GLU A 4 8.15 41.87 15.08
N LYS A 5 7.17 42.64 15.56
CA LYS A 5 6.08 42.12 16.40
C LYS A 5 5.24 41.09 15.63
N VAL A 6 4.93 41.35 14.37
CA VAL A 6 4.23 40.40 13.48
C VAL A 6 5.08 39.16 13.23
N ALA A 7 6.38 39.31 12.94
CA ALA A 7 7.28 38.17 12.74
C ALA A 7 7.45 37.34 14.03
N TRP A 8 7.55 37.97 15.20
CA TRP A 8 7.61 37.31 16.50
C TRP A 8 6.31 36.54 16.79
N PHE A 9 5.15 37.17 16.54
CA PHE A 9 3.85 36.52 16.69
C PHE A 9 3.69 35.33 15.74
N LEU A 10 4.04 35.47 14.46
CA LEU A 10 4.00 34.38 13.48
C LEU A 10 4.95 33.24 13.83
N ARG A 11 6.14 33.53 14.35
CA ARG A 11 7.08 32.49 14.84
C ARG A 11 6.50 31.72 16.03
N ASN A 12 5.90 32.42 16.99
CA ASN A 12 5.24 31.78 18.12
C ASN A 12 4.03 30.96 17.70
N LEU A 13 3.21 31.48 16.77
CA LEU A 13 2.07 30.76 16.20
C LEU A 13 2.53 29.49 15.47
N TRP A 14 3.63 29.58 14.72
CA TRP A 14 4.21 28.43 14.03
C TRP A 14 4.79 27.39 14.99
N ALA A 15 5.32 27.84 16.14
CA ALA A 15 5.80 26.96 17.21
C ALA A 15 4.67 26.18 17.90
N VAL A 16 3.49 26.79 18.08
CA VAL A 16 2.31 26.11 18.65
C VAL A 16 1.42 25.45 17.60
N ARG A 17 1.81 25.40 16.32
CA ARG A 17 0.92 24.94 15.23
C ARG A 17 0.36 23.55 15.48
N ASN A 18 1.16 22.62 16.01
CA ASN A 18 0.71 21.25 16.22
C ASN A 18 -0.42 21.19 17.27
N ILE A 19 -0.32 22.01 18.31
CA ILE A 19 -1.38 22.14 19.33
C ILE A 19 -2.66 22.70 18.70
N ILE A 20 -2.52 23.74 17.87
CA ILE A 20 -3.65 24.35 17.15
C ILE A 20 -4.30 23.32 16.20
N ILE A 21 -3.50 22.59 15.43
CA ILE A 21 -3.99 21.58 14.49
C ILE A 21 -4.70 20.45 15.22
N VAL A 22 -4.13 19.95 16.33
CA VAL A 22 -4.79 18.92 17.16
C VAL A 22 -6.12 19.45 17.69
N PHE A 23 -6.16 20.67 18.23
CA PHE A 23 -7.39 21.27 18.69
C PHE A 23 -8.44 21.37 17.56
N ILE A 24 -8.04 21.86 16.38
CA ILE A 24 -8.91 21.93 15.20
C ILE A 24 -9.39 20.54 14.78
N ALA A 25 -8.52 19.53 14.79
CA ALA A 25 -8.86 18.17 14.37
C ALA A 25 -10.00 17.58 15.21
N PHE A 26 -9.99 17.81 16.53
CA PHE A 26 -11.04 17.33 17.43
C PHE A 26 -12.28 18.22 17.47
N VAL A 27 -12.12 19.54 17.35
CA VAL A 27 -13.23 20.51 17.51
C VAL A 27 -13.98 20.74 16.21
N ALA A 28 -13.32 20.82 15.05
CA ALA A 28 -13.97 21.14 13.78
C ALA A 28 -15.07 20.12 13.40
N PRO A 29 -14.88 18.80 13.53
CA PRO A 29 -15.93 17.83 13.22
C PRO A 29 -16.86 17.53 14.41
N ILE A 30 -16.83 18.28 15.53
CA ILE A 30 -17.53 17.89 16.78
C ILE A 30 -19.04 17.66 16.64
N ASN A 31 -19.69 18.34 15.68
CA ASN A 31 -21.10 18.12 15.37
C ASN A 31 -21.39 16.66 14.97
N LEU A 32 -20.42 15.97 14.36
CA LEU A 32 -20.54 14.55 14.01
C LEU A 32 -20.44 13.63 15.23
N ALA A 33 -19.70 14.03 16.27
CA ALA A 33 -19.60 13.26 17.51
C ALA A 33 -20.91 13.29 18.32
N ILE A 34 -21.66 14.39 18.22
CA ILE A 34 -22.94 14.61 18.92
C ILE A 34 -24.11 13.95 18.14
N GLY A 35 -23.88 13.47 16.91
CA GLY A 35 -24.90 12.82 16.11
C GLY A 35 -25.52 11.59 16.79
N ASP A 36 -26.81 11.35 16.56
CA ASP A 36 -27.54 10.23 17.18
C ASP A 36 -27.14 8.85 16.62
N SER A 37 -26.54 8.83 15.43
CA SER A 37 -26.26 7.61 14.67
C SER A 37 -24.85 7.08 14.92
N LYS A 38 -24.64 5.76 14.82
CA LYS A 38 -23.29 5.18 14.97
C LYS A 38 -22.39 5.56 13.80
N GLU A 39 -22.95 5.74 12.62
CA GLU A 39 -22.28 6.14 11.38
C GLU A 39 -21.65 7.52 11.54
N THR A 40 -22.41 8.51 12.06
CA THR A 40 -21.91 9.88 12.27
C THR A 40 -20.79 9.94 13.31
N LYS A 41 -20.92 9.19 14.42
CA LYS A 41 -19.87 9.05 15.43
C LYS A 41 -18.61 8.35 14.89
N CYS A 42 -18.77 7.35 14.04
CA CYS A 42 -17.64 6.73 13.37
C CYS A 42 -16.98 7.69 12.38
N ALA A 43 -17.77 8.48 11.64
CA ALA A 43 -17.28 9.48 10.69
C ALA A 43 -16.48 10.58 11.40
N TYR A 44 -16.90 10.99 12.61
CA TYR A 44 -16.09 11.87 13.46
C TYR A 44 -14.70 11.30 13.71
N GLY A 45 -14.62 10.06 14.21
CA GLY A 45 -13.33 9.41 14.48
C GLY A 45 -12.45 9.31 13.22
N LEU A 46 -13.04 8.95 12.08
CA LEU A 46 -12.34 8.91 10.80
C LEU A 46 -11.80 10.27 10.35
N ILE A 47 -12.59 11.34 10.48
CA ILE A 47 -12.17 12.69 10.06
C ILE A 47 -11.07 13.21 10.99
N VAL A 48 -11.18 13.00 12.30
CA VAL A 48 -10.12 13.33 13.27
C VAL A 48 -8.82 12.61 12.87
N MET A 49 -8.89 11.30 12.64
CA MET A 49 -7.76 10.49 12.22
C MET A 49 -7.17 10.97 10.89
N ALA A 50 -8.01 11.26 9.90
CA ALA A 50 -7.60 11.77 8.60
C ALA A 50 -6.87 13.11 8.76
N ILE A 51 -7.43 14.08 9.48
CA ILE A 51 -6.77 15.39 9.70
C ILE A 51 -5.41 15.17 10.38
N LEU A 52 -5.33 14.32 11.41
CA LEU A 52 -4.08 14.08 12.15
C LEU A 52 -3.03 13.32 11.32
N TRP A 53 -3.43 12.40 10.44
CA TRP A 53 -2.52 11.73 9.51
C TRP A 53 -2.09 12.63 8.35
N LEU A 54 -2.97 13.48 7.84
CA LEU A 54 -2.67 14.44 6.77
C LEU A 54 -1.71 15.53 7.24
N THR A 55 -1.89 16.01 8.46
CA THR A 55 -1.10 17.11 9.02
C THR A 55 0.14 16.64 9.78
N GLU A 56 0.23 15.33 10.08
CA GLU A 56 1.25 14.73 10.95
C GLU A 56 1.47 15.50 12.26
N ALA A 57 0.40 16.11 12.80
CA ALA A 57 0.48 16.87 14.04
C ALA A 57 0.85 15.98 15.24
N PHE A 58 0.50 14.70 15.15
CA PHE A 58 1.03 13.62 15.97
C PHE A 58 1.86 12.66 15.12
N PRO A 59 2.86 11.97 15.70
CA PRO A 59 3.50 10.86 15.04
C PRO A 59 2.44 9.84 14.57
N ILE A 60 2.58 9.34 13.35
CA ILE A 60 1.63 8.41 12.71
C ILE A 60 1.21 7.25 13.64
N PRO A 61 2.12 6.61 14.43
CA PRO A 61 1.74 5.54 15.35
C PRO A 61 0.88 5.99 16.54
N VAL A 62 1.06 7.23 17.01
CA VAL A 62 0.26 7.80 18.10
C VAL A 62 -1.16 8.05 17.63
N THR A 63 -1.31 8.63 16.43
CA THR A 63 -2.62 8.77 15.78
C THR A 63 -3.28 7.39 15.60
N ALA A 64 -2.51 6.39 15.19
CA ALA A 64 -3.02 5.03 15.02
C ALA A 64 -3.60 4.41 16.29
N LEU A 65 -3.19 4.84 17.49
CA LEU A 65 -3.74 4.37 18.77
C LEU A 65 -5.10 5.01 19.13
N LEU A 66 -5.45 6.16 18.56
CA LEU A 66 -6.69 6.89 18.90
C LEU A 66 -7.99 6.09 18.73
N PRO A 67 -8.16 5.16 17.77
CA PRO A 67 -9.33 4.29 17.70
C PRO A 67 -9.64 3.55 19.00
N THR A 68 -8.63 3.20 19.80
CA THR A 68 -8.81 2.54 21.10
C THR A 68 -9.47 3.42 22.15
N VAL A 69 -9.43 4.74 21.96
CA VAL A 69 -10.00 5.74 22.86
C VAL A 69 -11.30 6.29 22.29
N ILE A 70 -11.29 6.75 21.04
CA ILE A 70 -12.40 7.47 20.42
C ILE A 70 -13.63 6.56 20.27
N PHE A 71 -13.47 5.35 19.71
CA PHE A 71 -14.63 4.51 19.37
C PHE A 71 -15.36 3.91 20.58
N PRO A 72 -14.67 3.49 21.67
CA PRO A 72 -15.36 3.10 22.89
C PRO A 72 -16.08 4.26 23.57
N LEU A 73 -15.46 5.44 23.64
CA LEU A 73 -16.07 6.62 24.26
C LEU A 73 -17.32 7.09 23.52
N LEU A 74 -17.33 6.98 22.19
CA LEU A 74 -18.49 7.33 21.36
C LEU A 74 -19.54 6.22 21.27
N GLY A 75 -19.28 5.02 21.83
CA GLY A 75 -20.19 3.89 21.77
C GLY A 75 -20.32 3.25 20.39
N VAL A 76 -19.29 3.38 19.54
CA VAL A 76 -19.25 2.78 18.20
C VAL A 76 -18.93 1.28 18.30
N SER A 77 -17.85 0.92 18.98
CA SER A 77 -17.42 -0.46 19.23
C SER A 77 -16.80 -0.60 20.62
N THR A 78 -16.76 -1.82 21.16
CA THR A 78 -16.23 -2.08 22.50
C THR A 78 -14.70 -2.03 22.51
N ALA A 79 -14.10 -1.61 23.63
CA ALA A 79 -12.64 -1.59 23.77
C ALA A 79 -12.00 -2.97 23.50
N ARG A 80 -12.63 -4.06 23.97
CA ARG A 80 -12.16 -5.43 23.71
C ARG A 80 -12.14 -5.76 22.21
N ALA A 81 -13.19 -5.41 21.49
CA ALA A 81 -13.28 -5.65 20.05
C ALA A 81 -12.18 -4.87 19.30
N ILE A 82 -12.00 -3.59 19.62
CA ILE A 82 -10.99 -2.75 18.98
C ILE A 82 -9.56 -3.20 19.30
N CYS A 83 -9.24 -3.46 20.56
CA CYS A 83 -7.89 -3.90 20.95
C CYS A 83 -7.52 -5.23 20.30
N SER A 84 -8.49 -6.14 20.08
CA SER A 84 -8.23 -7.41 19.38
C SER A 84 -7.80 -7.24 17.92
N LYS A 85 -8.01 -6.06 17.32
CA LYS A 85 -7.59 -5.77 15.94
C LYS A 85 -6.11 -5.39 15.82
N TYR A 86 -5.44 -5.06 16.92
CA TYR A 86 -4.03 -4.65 16.87
C TYR A 86 -3.08 -5.81 16.60
N ILE A 87 -3.34 -6.96 17.22
CA ILE A 87 -2.53 -8.18 17.04
C ILE A 87 -3.40 -9.23 16.36
N ASN A 88 -3.39 -9.20 15.03
CA ASN A 88 -4.04 -10.21 14.19
C ASN A 88 -2.99 -11.00 13.38
N ASP A 89 -3.47 -11.99 12.62
CA ASP A 89 -2.64 -12.85 11.78
C ASP A 89 -1.72 -12.06 10.82
N THR A 90 -2.25 -11.02 10.18
CA THR A 90 -1.48 -10.15 9.26
C THR A 90 -0.43 -9.31 9.99
N THR A 91 -0.74 -8.78 11.19
CA THR A 91 0.25 -8.07 12.02
C THR A 91 1.39 -9.02 12.43
N VAL A 92 1.07 -10.26 12.79
CA VAL A 92 2.07 -11.29 13.17
C VAL A 92 2.92 -11.71 11.97
N LEU A 93 2.31 -11.89 10.79
CA LEU A 93 3.02 -12.11 9.53
C LEU A 93 4.04 -10.99 9.26
N PHE A 94 3.60 -9.74 9.40
CA PHE A 94 4.48 -8.59 9.19
C PHE A 94 5.62 -8.54 10.19
N LEU A 95 5.34 -8.77 11.48
CA LEU A 95 6.36 -8.83 12.53
C LEU A 95 7.42 -9.90 12.21
N GLY A 96 7.00 -11.11 11.83
CA GLY A 96 7.93 -12.18 11.45
C GLY A 96 8.79 -11.80 10.24
N GLY A 97 8.18 -11.21 9.21
CA GLY A 97 8.90 -10.70 8.03
C GLY A 97 9.92 -9.61 8.37
N LEU A 98 9.57 -8.67 9.24
CA LEU A 98 10.48 -7.61 9.69
C LEU A 98 11.66 -8.17 10.50
N VAL A 99 11.45 -9.17 11.38
CA VAL A 99 12.55 -9.82 12.11
C VAL A 99 13.53 -10.47 11.14
N VAL A 100 13.02 -11.17 10.13
CA VAL A 100 13.86 -11.81 9.10
C VAL A 100 14.61 -10.75 8.28
N ALA A 101 13.95 -9.64 7.92
CA ALA A 101 14.58 -8.52 7.22
C ALA A 101 15.72 -7.90 8.04
N VAL A 102 15.51 -7.70 9.35
CA VAL A 102 16.56 -7.22 10.27
C VAL A 102 17.72 -8.22 10.33
N ALA A 103 17.47 -9.53 10.29
CA ALA A 103 18.55 -10.54 10.26
C ALA A 103 19.43 -10.42 9.01
N VAL A 104 18.80 -10.22 7.84
CA VAL A 104 19.48 -10.00 6.56
C VAL A 104 20.30 -8.71 6.61
N GLU A 105 19.81 -7.70 7.33
CA GLU A 105 20.51 -6.44 7.55
C GLU A 105 21.73 -6.61 8.48
N GLU A 106 21.54 -7.20 9.66
CA GLU A 106 22.55 -7.40 10.71
C GLU A 106 23.79 -8.16 10.24
N VAL A 107 23.58 -9.08 9.31
CA VAL A 107 24.64 -9.94 8.81
C VAL A 107 25.28 -9.36 7.53
N GLY A 108 24.72 -8.29 6.95
CA GLY A 108 25.26 -7.65 5.74
C GLY A 108 24.99 -8.41 4.44
N LEU A 109 24.11 -9.41 4.48
CA LEU A 109 23.79 -10.26 3.32
C LEU A 109 23.21 -9.44 2.15
N HIS A 110 22.33 -8.48 2.45
CA HIS A 110 21.75 -7.55 1.48
C HIS A 110 22.82 -6.77 0.70
N THR A 111 23.86 -6.25 1.36
CA THR A 111 24.93 -5.48 0.71
C THR A 111 25.73 -6.37 -0.25
N ARG A 112 25.97 -7.63 0.14
CA ARG A 112 26.67 -8.60 -0.72
C ARG A 112 25.87 -8.95 -1.97
N ILE A 113 24.56 -9.19 -1.82
CA ILE A 113 23.67 -9.46 -2.96
C ILE A 113 23.66 -8.24 -3.90
N ALA A 114 23.53 -7.02 -3.36
CA ALA A 114 23.50 -5.81 -4.17
C ALA A 114 24.79 -5.59 -4.96
N MET A 115 25.96 -5.72 -4.31
CA MET A 115 27.26 -5.60 -4.98
C MET A 115 27.51 -6.72 -5.98
N GLY A 116 26.96 -7.91 -5.75
CA GLY A 116 26.96 -9.02 -6.71
C GLY A 116 26.24 -8.65 -8.01
N ILE A 117 25.01 -8.14 -7.89
CA ILE A 117 24.19 -7.70 -9.02
C ILE A 117 24.87 -6.54 -9.79
N ILE A 118 25.35 -5.52 -9.08
CA ILE A 118 26.05 -4.36 -9.68
C ILE A 118 27.30 -4.81 -10.46
N SER A 119 28.05 -5.78 -9.91
CA SER A 119 29.26 -6.29 -10.57
C SER A 119 28.98 -6.98 -11.91
N VAL A 120 27.79 -7.57 -12.08
CA VAL A 120 27.40 -8.31 -13.30
C VAL A 120 26.88 -7.37 -14.39
N LEU A 121 26.10 -6.35 -14.03
CA LEU A 121 25.48 -5.43 -14.99
C LEU A 121 26.50 -4.47 -15.65
N GLY A 122 27.71 -4.39 -15.12
CA GLY A 122 28.84 -3.72 -15.76
C GLY A 122 28.87 -2.19 -15.57
N SER A 123 29.75 -1.54 -16.32
CA SER A 123 30.14 -0.13 -16.13
C SER A 123 29.56 0.85 -17.14
N ASN A 124 28.67 0.39 -18.03
CA ASN A 124 27.97 1.27 -18.97
C ASN A 124 26.91 2.10 -18.22
N PRO A 125 26.74 3.40 -18.50
CA PRO A 125 25.85 4.31 -17.74
C PRO A 125 24.38 3.86 -17.76
N ASN A 126 23.86 3.36 -18.88
CA ASN A 126 22.49 2.86 -18.98
C ASN A 126 22.28 1.59 -18.12
N MET A 127 23.29 0.70 -18.13
CA MET A 127 23.29 -0.51 -17.31
C MET A 127 23.68 -0.26 -15.86
N LEU A 128 24.38 0.84 -15.56
CA LEU A 128 24.73 1.26 -14.21
C LEU A 128 23.49 1.79 -13.50
N MET A 129 22.63 2.55 -14.21
CA MET A 129 21.34 2.94 -13.67
C MET A 129 20.50 1.71 -13.35
N LEU A 130 20.37 0.75 -14.29
CA LEU A 130 19.72 -0.54 -13.99
C LEU A 130 20.43 -1.29 -12.85
N GLY A 131 21.75 -1.20 -12.83
CA GLY A 131 22.64 -1.78 -11.83
C GLY A 131 22.40 -1.25 -10.43
N LEU A 132 21.91 -0.02 -10.28
CA LEU A 132 21.48 0.54 -9.01
C LEU A 132 19.99 0.34 -8.74
N MET A 133 19.15 0.37 -9.79
CA MET A 133 17.70 0.14 -9.68
C MET A 133 17.37 -1.31 -9.28
N LEU A 134 17.96 -2.30 -9.94
CA LEU A 134 17.63 -3.71 -9.79
C LEU A 134 17.96 -4.24 -8.38
N PRO A 135 19.13 -3.96 -7.77
CA PRO A 135 19.35 -4.32 -6.38
C PRO A 135 18.41 -3.59 -5.42
N THR A 136 18.15 -2.30 -5.67
CA THR A 136 17.23 -1.54 -4.80
C THR A 136 15.83 -2.15 -4.84
N TRP A 137 15.34 -2.46 -6.04
CA TRP A 137 14.08 -3.16 -6.27
C TRP A 137 14.04 -4.51 -5.57
N PHE A 138 15.06 -5.34 -5.75
CA PHE A 138 15.14 -6.65 -5.11
C PHE A 138 15.16 -6.55 -3.59
N LEU A 139 15.98 -5.66 -3.01
CA LEU A 139 16.06 -5.47 -1.56
C LEU A 139 14.74 -4.94 -0.99
N SER A 140 14.07 -4.03 -1.69
CA SER A 140 12.81 -3.43 -1.26
C SER A 140 11.63 -4.40 -1.29
N MET A 141 11.76 -5.58 -1.92
CA MET A 141 10.78 -6.64 -1.80
C MET A 141 10.75 -7.27 -0.41
N TRP A 142 11.87 -7.27 0.30
CA TRP A 142 12.03 -8.06 1.51
C TRP A 142 12.27 -7.19 2.73
N ILE A 143 12.85 -6.02 2.51
CA ILE A 143 13.17 -5.01 3.50
C ILE A 143 12.36 -3.76 3.17
N SER A 144 12.11 -2.90 4.16
CA SER A 144 11.41 -1.62 3.93
C SER A 144 12.06 -0.76 2.83
N ASN A 145 11.24 -0.07 2.04
CA ASN A 145 11.70 0.84 0.99
C ASN A 145 12.73 1.86 1.50
N THR A 146 12.50 2.39 2.72
CA THR A 146 13.39 3.36 3.38
C THR A 146 14.79 2.79 3.60
N ALA A 147 14.89 1.59 4.16
CA ALA A 147 16.16 0.93 4.41
C ALA A 147 16.87 0.63 3.08
N ALA A 148 16.17 0.05 2.09
CA ALA A 148 16.73 -0.26 0.78
C ALA A 148 17.33 0.98 0.08
N THR A 149 16.63 2.13 0.11
CA THR A 149 17.17 3.38 -0.44
C THR A 149 18.37 3.87 0.35
N SER A 150 18.30 3.90 1.70
CA SER A 150 19.38 4.41 2.55
C SER A 150 20.70 3.65 2.35
N MET A 151 20.62 2.34 2.10
CA MET A 151 21.77 1.47 1.84
C MET A 151 22.44 1.77 0.49
N MET A 152 21.66 2.23 -0.49
CA MET A 152 22.15 2.48 -1.85
C MET A 152 22.72 3.90 -2.02
N ILE A 153 22.36 4.85 -1.14
CA ILE A 153 22.89 6.23 -1.20
C ILE A 153 24.42 6.29 -1.13
N PRO A 154 25.11 5.64 -0.17
CA PRO A 154 26.58 5.69 -0.12
C PRO A 154 27.23 5.17 -1.40
N ILE A 155 26.62 4.14 -2.03
CA ILE A 155 27.11 3.57 -3.30
C ILE A 155 26.95 4.60 -4.43
N ILE A 156 25.79 5.25 -4.53
CA ILE A 156 25.57 6.33 -5.51
C ILE A 156 26.61 7.44 -5.30
N GLN A 157 26.83 7.87 -4.06
CA GLN A 157 27.79 8.93 -3.74
C GLN A 157 29.23 8.54 -4.08
N ALA A 158 29.63 7.30 -3.80
CA ALA A 158 30.94 6.78 -4.15
C ALA A 158 31.15 6.75 -5.67
N VAL A 159 30.16 6.26 -6.42
CA VAL A 159 30.18 6.25 -7.89
C VAL A 159 30.24 7.67 -8.45
N MET A 160 29.41 8.58 -7.96
CA MET A 160 29.38 9.97 -8.42
C MET A 160 30.69 10.72 -8.14
N THR A 161 31.31 10.48 -6.99
CA THR A 161 32.62 11.06 -6.63
C THR A 161 33.72 10.56 -7.57
N GLN A 162 33.75 9.26 -7.87
CA GLN A 162 34.73 8.66 -8.78
C GLN A 162 34.58 9.16 -10.23
N ILE A 163 33.35 9.34 -10.71
CA ILE A 163 33.10 9.91 -12.05
C ILE A 163 33.51 11.38 -12.10
N ARG A 164 33.24 12.17 -11.05
CA ARG A 164 33.69 13.58 -10.95
C ARG A 164 35.21 13.68 -11.02
N GLU A 165 35.92 12.84 -10.28
CA GLU A 165 37.38 12.84 -10.28
C GLU A 165 37.94 12.42 -11.64
N ALA A 166 37.38 11.38 -12.25
CA ALA A 166 37.77 10.94 -13.59
C ALA A 166 37.55 12.03 -14.66
N ASN A 167 36.44 12.77 -14.57
CA ASN A 167 36.20 13.92 -15.44
C ASN A 167 37.18 15.07 -15.16
N ARG A 168 37.55 15.33 -13.89
CA ARG A 168 38.56 16.33 -13.55
C ARG A 168 39.92 16.00 -14.19
N ILE A 169 40.37 14.77 -14.03
CA ILE A 169 41.63 14.28 -14.61
C ILE A 169 41.61 14.38 -16.13
N ARG A 170 40.48 14.04 -16.78
CA ARG A 170 40.32 14.20 -18.24
C ARG A 170 40.47 15.67 -18.66
N LEU A 171 39.85 16.59 -17.94
CA LEU A 171 39.90 18.02 -18.23
C LEU A 171 41.28 18.64 -17.95
N GLU A 172 42.00 18.15 -16.94
CA GLU A 172 43.38 18.54 -16.64
C GLU A 172 44.34 18.02 -17.72
N GLY A 173 44.24 16.74 -18.11
CA GLY A 173 45.06 16.17 -19.17
C GLY A 173 44.82 16.81 -20.55
N ALA A 174 43.61 17.32 -20.81
CA ALA A 174 43.34 18.08 -22.02
C ALA A 174 44.03 19.46 -22.04
N LYS A 175 44.32 20.05 -20.87
CA LYS A 175 45.04 21.33 -20.75
C LYS A 175 46.55 21.16 -20.95
N ASP A 176 47.13 20.11 -20.37
CA ASP A 176 48.56 19.83 -20.52
C ASP A 176 48.94 19.61 -22.00
N VAL A 177 48.05 18.99 -22.79
CA VAL A 177 48.25 18.77 -24.23
C VAL A 177 48.09 20.06 -25.05
N SER A 178 47.22 21.00 -24.63
CA SER A 178 47.05 22.29 -25.31
C SER A 178 48.20 23.27 -25.05
N ASP A 179 48.90 23.14 -23.92
CA ASP A 179 50.03 24.00 -23.58
C ASP A 179 51.36 23.49 -24.19
N GLU A 180 51.45 22.23 -24.62
CA GLU A 180 52.63 21.66 -25.31
C GLU A 180 52.56 21.70 -26.85
N SER A 181 51.42 22.07 -27.46
CA SER A 181 51.23 22.03 -28.92
C SER A 181 51.44 23.37 -29.62
N ASP A 182 52.70 23.82 -29.73
CA ASP A 182 53.12 24.92 -30.62
C ASP A 182 53.59 24.41 -32.01
N ASN A 183 53.21 23.19 -32.42
CA ASN A 183 53.52 22.67 -33.76
C ASN A 183 52.32 21.96 -34.40
N PRO A 184 51.88 22.35 -35.61
CA PRO A 184 50.71 21.75 -36.24
C PRO A 184 51.13 20.45 -36.90
N THR A 185 50.91 19.33 -36.23
CA THR A 185 50.80 18.04 -36.91
C THR A 185 49.59 17.32 -36.35
N ILE A 186 48.60 17.12 -37.21
CA ILE A 186 47.35 16.43 -36.89
C ILE A 186 47.70 14.99 -36.50
N GLN A 187 47.82 14.74 -35.21
CA GLN A 187 47.72 13.41 -34.61
C GLN A 187 46.37 13.32 -33.93
N THR A 188 45.55 12.39 -34.38
CA THR A 188 44.28 12.02 -33.76
C THR A 188 44.53 11.61 -32.30
N SER A 189 43.90 12.33 -31.38
CA SER A 189 44.07 12.28 -29.93
C SER A 189 43.41 11.05 -29.26
N ASP A 190 43.67 9.85 -29.77
CA ASP A 190 43.12 8.59 -29.25
C ASP A 190 44.09 7.80 -28.34
N SER A 191 45.23 8.39 -27.93
CA SER A 191 46.27 7.65 -27.18
C SER A 191 46.78 8.35 -25.92
N ILE A 192 45.87 8.86 -25.07
CA ILE A 192 46.23 9.00 -23.65
C ILE A 192 46.18 7.59 -23.03
N SER A 193 47.35 7.06 -22.70
CA SER A 193 47.47 5.69 -22.19
C SER A 193 46.70 5.50 -20.87
N VAL A 194 45.68 4.63 -20.90
CA VAL A 194 44.83 4.24 -19.76
C VAL A 194 45.65 3.87 -18.51
N ASN A 195 46.89 3.39 -18.70
CA ASN A 195 47.82 2.99 -17.66
C ASN A 195 48.37 4.17 -16.82
N GLN A 196 48.55 5.37 -17.38
CA GLN A 196 48.98 6.55 -16.61
C GLN A 196 47.86 7.07 -15.69
N ILE A 197 46.60 6.94 -16.12
CA ILE A 197 45.42 7.35 -15.34
C ILE A 197 45.15 6.34 -14.21
N GLU A 198 45.26 5.03 -14.47
CA GLU A 198 45.18 4.00 -13.42
C GLU A 198 46.27 4.15 -12.35
N GLY A 199 47.45 4.67 -12.70
CA GLY A 199 48.54 4.97 -11.76
C GLY A 199 48.24 6.18 -10.87
N LYS A 200 47.72 7.27 -11.43
CA LYS A 200 47.35 8.49 -10.67
C LYS A 200 46.17 8.27 -9.71
N ILE A 201 45.17 7.48 -10.10
CA ILE A 201 44.02 7.13 -9.25
C ILE A 201 44.44 6.27 -8.03
N LYS A 202 45.52 5.49 -8.15
CA LYS A 202 46.01 4.63 -7.05
C LYS A 202 46.77 5.38 -5.95
N ASN A 203 47.29 6.58 -6.22
CA ASN A 203 48.25 7.28 -5.33
C ASN A 203 47.78 8.66 -4.79
N GLY A 204 46.55 9.11 -5.05
CA GLY A 204 46.09 10.44 -4.63
C GLY A 204 45.51 10.49 -3.22
N ALA A 205 46.36 10.75 -2.23
CA ALA A 205 45.96 11.24 -0.90
C ALA A 205 45.47 12.69 -0.97
N MET A 206 44.53 13.01 -0.08
CA MET A 206 44.05 14.35 0.29
C MET A 206 45.19 15.38 0.31
N LEU A 207 45.21 16.33 -0.63
CA LEU A 207 46.13 17.47 -0.60
C LEU A 207 45.35 18.80 -0.67
N SER A 208 45.80 19.70 0.19
CA SER A 208 45.28 21.03 0.50
C SER A 208 45.29 22.00 -0.69
N VAL A 209 44.28 22.86 -0.70
CA VAL A 209 44.12 24.04 -1.57
C VAL A 209 45.24 25.06 -1.33
N PRO A 210 45.94 25.54 -2.37
CA PRO A 210 46.65 26.81 -2.31
C PRO A 210 45.95 27.91 -3.13
N THR A 211 46.06 29.11 -2.59
CA THR A 211 45.46 30.39 -2.95
C THR A 211 46.18 31.09 -4.11
N ASP A 212 45.39 31.78 -4.94
CA ASP A 212 45.68 32.91 -5.85
C ASP A 212 47.03 33.04 -6.57
N THR A 213 46.97 33.17 -7.91
CA THR A 213 47.82 34.13 -8.65
C THR A 213 47.16 34.57 -9.96
N GLN A 214 47.25 35.87 -10.26
CA GLN A 214 46.73 36.57 -11.44
C GLN A 214 47.61 36.42 -12.70
N VAL A 215 47.08 36.90 -13.85
CA VAL A 215 47.73 37.26 -15.15
C VAL A 215 47.71 36.11 -16.18
N SER A 216 47.36 36.24 -17.48
CA SER A 216 47.18 37.34 -18.46
C SER A 216 46.20 36.95 -19.58
N LEU A 217 45.59 37.95 -20.23
CA LEU A 217 44.78 37.82 -21.45
C LEU A 217 45.63 37.46 -22.69
N ALA A 218 45.43 36.27 -23.27
CA ALA A 218 45.51 36.00 -24.72
C ALA A 218 45.15 34.52 -25.02
N ASN A 219 43.96 34.29 -25.62
CA ASN A 219 43.49 33.14 -26.46
C ASN A 219 42.02 32.79 -26.18
N ASN A 220 41.11 33.66 -26.63
CA ASN A 220 39.68 33.60 -26.27
C ASN A 220 38.86 32.52 -27.01
N SER A 221 39.41 31.82 -28.01
CA SER A 221 38.66 30.80 -28.76
C SER A 221 38.76 29.41 -28.14
N ALA A 222 39.98 28.96 -27.79
CA ALA A 222 40.20 27.66 -27.13
C ALA A 222 39.74 27.68 -25.67
N ALA A 223 39.95 28.80 -24.96
CA ALA A 223 39.44 28.99 -23.61
C ALA A 223 37.90 28.95 -23.57
N CYS A 224 37.22 29.59 -24.54
CA CYS A 224 35.77 29.53 -24.66
C CYS A 224 35.27 28.11 -24.99
N VAL A 225 35.93 27.38 -25.91
CA VAL A 225 35.59 25.98 -26.21
C VAL A 225 35.80 25.08 -24.99
N LEU A 226 36.90 25.23 -24.25
CA LEU A 226 37.15 24.50 -23.00
C LEU A 226 36.15 24.88 -21.89
N GLU A 227 35.73 26.14 -21.79
CA GLU A 227 34.69 26.58 -20.85
C GLU A 227 33.30 26.06 -21.24
N VAL A 228 32.99 26.01 -22.54
CA VAL A 228 31.76 25.42 -23.09
C VAL A 228 31.75 23.91 -22.91
N GLU A 229 32.86 23.20 -23.14
CA GLU A 229 33.00 21.76 -22.86
C GLU A 229 32.93 21.48 -21.36
N LYS A 230 33.60 22.27 -20.52
CA LYS A 230 33.58 22.12 -19.06
C LYS A 230 32.20 22.42 -18.46
N SER A 231 31.46 23.36 -19.03
CA SER A 231 30.08 23.64 -18.61
C SER A 231 29.09 22.58 -19.10
N THR A 232 29.26 22.08 -20.32
CA THR A 232 28.44 21.01 -20.91
C THR A 232 28.67 19.68 -20.19
N ASP A 233 29.91 19.30 -19.90
CA ASP A 233 30.25 18.04 -19.24
C ASP A 233 29.81 18.00 -17.77
N ASN A 234 29.91 19.13 -17.07
CA ASN A 234 29.34 19.30 -15.73
C ASN A 234 27.81 19.23 -15.74
N SER A 235 27.15 19.67 -16.82
CA SER A 235 25.70 19.57 -16.96
C SER A 235 25.25 18.13 -17.21
N GLU A 236 25.92 17.39 -18.10
CA GLU A 236 25.64 15.97 -18.37
C GLU A 236 25.84 15.12 -17.11
N LEU A 237 26.93 15.37 -16.35
CA LEU A 237 27.19 14.66 -15.11
C LEU A 237 26.14 14.93 -14.03
N ARG A 238 25.63 16.16 -13.95
CA ARG A 238 24.53 16.51 -13.04
C ARG A 238 23.24 15.80 -13.45
N LEU A 239 22.88 15.80 -14.73
CA LEU A 239 21.69 15.07 -15.22
C LEU A 239 21.81 13.57 -14.94
N PHE A 240 23.00 12.99 -15.17
CA PHE A 240 23.27 11.59 -14.88
C PHE A 240 23.07 11.26 -13.39
N GLY A 241 23.65 12.07 -12.49
CA GLY A 241 23.48 11.90 -11.05
C GLY A 241 22.02 12.01 -10.59
N LYS A 242 21.23 12.90 -11.19
CA LYS A 242 19.77 13.00 -10.94
C LYS A 242 19.05 11.70 -11.36
N GLY A 243 19.38 11.17 -12.54
CA GLY A 243 18.83 9.90 -13.04
C GLY A 243 19.15 8.71 -12.12
N LEU A 244 20.39 8.59 -11.66
CA LEU A 244 20.79 7.53 -10.72
C LEU A 244 20.05 7.62 -9.39
N ALA A 245 19.93 8.82 -8.82
CA ALA A 245 19.21 9.05 -7.57
C ALA A 245 17.72 8.70 -7.71
N LEU A 246 17.03 9.24 -8.72
CA LEU A 246 15.63 8.91 -8.98
C LEU A 246 15.43 7.42 -9.29
N GLY A 247 16.37 6.79 -9.99
CA GLY A 247 16.35 5.35 -10.25
C GLY A 247 16.28 4.54 -8.96
N VAL A 248 17.10 4.86 -7.96
CA VAL A 248 17.07 4.15 -6.66
C VAL A 248 15.74 4.36 -5.95
N ALA A 249 15.20 5.58 -5.89
CA ALA A 249 13.89 5.81 -5.27
C ALA A 249 12.76 5.05 -5.99
N TYR A 250 12.74 5.08 -7.32
CA TYR A 250 11.71 4.41 -8.11
C TYR A 250 11.86 2.89 -8.04
N GLY A 251 13.10 2.39 -8.03
CA GLY A 251 13.41 0.99 -7.78
C GLY A 251 12.88 0.51 -6.43
N ALA A 252 13.06 1.31 -5.36
CA ALA A 252 12.51 0.98 -4.04
C ALA A 252 10.97 0.92 -4.07
N ASN A 253 10.31 1.95 -4.60
CA ASN A 253 8.85 1.97 -4.67
C ASN A 253 8.27 0.84 -5.54
N ALA A 254 8.91 0.52 -6.67
CA ALA A 254 8.54 -0.61 -7.51
C ALA A 254 8.83 -1.95 -6.82
N GLY A 255 9.91 -2.08 -6.04
CA GLY A 255 10.23 -3.32 -5.33
C GLY A 255 9.25 -3.62 -4.20
N GLY A 256 8.85 -2.59 -3.46
CA GLY A 256 7.93 -2.72 -2.33
C GLY A 256 6.56 -3.31 -2.69
N ILE A 257 6.10 -3.17 -3.93
CA ILE A 257 4.82 -3.77 -4.36
C ILE A 257 4.91 -5.26 -4.67
N ALA A 258 6.11 -5.80 -4.95
CA ALA A 258 6.28 -7.15 -5.51
C ALA A 258 5.86 -8.27 -4.57
N THR A 259 6.08 -8.09 -3.27
CA THR A 259 5.72 -9.05 -2.22
C THR A 259 4.76 -8.40 -1.25
N LEU A 260 4.12 -9.23 -0.43
CA LEU A 260 3.18 -8.74 0.56
C LEU A 260 3.87 -7.95 1.68
N THR A 261 5.07 -8.37 2.10
CA THR A 261 5.82 -7.73 3.19
C THR A 261 6.63 -6.50 2.76
N GLY A 262 6.74 -6.23 1.46
CA GLY A 262 7.57 -5.13 0.93
C GLY A 262 7.09 -3.74 1.36
N THR A 263 5.77 -3.49 1.32
CA THR A 263 5.20 -2.18 1.66
C THR A 263 3.94 -2.31 2.54
N PRO A 264 3.72 -1.42 3.53
CA PRO A 264 2.58 -1.54 4.44
C PRO A 264 1.19 -1.54 3.78
N PRO A 265 0.89 -0.75 2.71
CA PRO A 265 -0.38 -0.82 1.99
C PRO A 265 -0.81 -2.24 1.57
N ASN A 266 0.13 -3.10 1.19
CA ASN A 266 -0.15 -4.49 0.79
C ASN A 266 -0.68 -5.31 1.98
N LEU A 267 -0.12 -5.10 3.17
CA LEU A 267 -0.56 -5.77 4.39
C LEU A 267 -1.86 -5.18 4.92
N ILE A 268 -2.04 -3.86 4.80
CA ILE A 268 -3.31 -3.21 5.14
C ILE A 268 -4.43 -3.82 4.30
N LEU A 269 -4.21 -3.95 3.00
CA LEU A 269 -5.12 -4.65 2.09
C LEU A 269 -5.44 -6.06 2.57
N GLN A 270 -4.41 -6.89 2.79
CA GLN A 270 -4.63 -8.29 3.18
C GLN A 270 -5.41 -8.39 4.50
N GLY A 271 -4.99 -7.65 5.52
CA GLY A 271 -5.62 -7.73 6.84
C GLY A 271 -7.07 -7.24 6.81
N GLN A 272 -7.35 -6.14 6.09
CA GLN A 272 -8.72 -5.65 5.95
C GLN A 272 -9.59 -6.55 5.07
N ALA A 273 -9.03 -7.10 3.99
CA ALA A 273 -9.74 -8.08 3.15
C ALA A 273 -10.11 -9.31 3.98
N ASN A 274 -9.15 -9.88 4.73
CA ASN A 274 -9.40 -11.02 5.61
C ASN A 274 -10.47 -10.71 6.65
N GLU A 275 -10.46 -9.52 7.23
CA GLU A 275 -11.49 -9.09 8.18
C GLU A 275 -12.88 -8.99 7.55
N ILE A 276 -12.99 -8.42 6.34
CA ILE A 276 -14.27 -8.27 5.64
C ILE A 276 -14.87 -9.64 5.30
N PHE A 277 -14.03 -10.58 4.85
CA PHE A 277 -14.45 -11.94 4.55
C PHE A 277 -14.83 -12.70 5.82
N ASP A 278 -14.00 -12.67 6.87
CA ASP A 278 -14.24 -13.34 8.15
C ASP A 278 -15.54 -12.88 8.83
N LYS A 279 -15.85 -11.58 8.79
CA LYS A 279 -17.13 -11.05 9.29
C LYS A 279 -18.34 -11.63 8.59
N ARG A 280 -18.20 -12.02 7.32
CA ARG A 280 -19.30 -12.48 6.48
C ARG A 280 -19.45 -13.99 6.51
N SER A 281 -18.34 -14.71 6.61
CA SER A 281 -18.29 -16.14 6.90
C SER A 281 -17.10 -16.39 7.83
N PRO A 282 -17.34 -16.71 9.12
CA PRO A 282 -16.27 -16.95 10.08
C PRO A 282 -15.28 -18.01 9.58
N GLY A 283 -13.99 -17.73 9.67
CA GLY A 283 -12.93 -18.61 9.19
C GLY A 283 -12.72 -18.59 7.68
N SER A 284 -13.32 -17.65 6.94
CA SER A 284 -13.00 -17.43 5.52
C SER A 284 -11.79 -16.50 5.33
N ASP A 285 -10.87 -16.92 4.46
CA ASP A 285 -9.75 -16.11 3.99
C ASP A 285 -10.22 -15.34 2.75
N SER A 286 -9.69 -14.13 2.56
CA SER A 286 -9.89 -13.34 1.33
C SER A 286 -9.30 -14.01 0.10
N GLY A 287 -8.35 -14.95 0.27
CA GLY A 287 -7.62 -15.58 -0.82
C GLY A 287 -6.35 -14.80 -1.22
N ILE A 288 -6.06 -13.69 -0.52
CA ILE A 288 -4.77 -12.99 -0.61
C ILE A 288 -3.73 -13.74 0.23
N THR A 289 -3.25 -14.84 -0.33
CA THR A 289 -2.11 -15.59 0.21
C THR A 289 -0.81 -14.97 -0.28
N PHE A 290 0.32 -15.23 0.40
CA PHE A 290 1.62 -14.76 -0.07
C PHE A 290 1.90 -15.23 -1.51
N ALA A 291 1.59 -16.48 -1.82
CA ALA A 291 1.79 -17.06 -3.15
C ALA A 291 0.93 -16.38 -4.23
N ASN A 292 -0.37 -16.20 -3.99
CA ASN A 292 -1.27 -15.55 -4.95
C ASN A 292 -0.91 -14.08 -5.16
N TRP A 293 -0.53 -13.38 -4.08
CA TRP A 293 -0.05 -12.00 -4.17
C TRP A 293 1.21 -11.91 -5.01
N MET A 294 2.21 -12.77 -4.74
CA MET A 294 3.46 -12.76 -5.50
C MET A 294 3.20 -13.11 -6.98
N GLY A 295 2.32 -14.07 -7.28
CA GLY A 295 1.94 -14.40 -8.66
C GLY A 295 1.36 -13.23 -9.44
N PHE A 296 0.67 -12.30 -8.77
CA PHE A 296 0.11 -11.11 -9.39
C PHE A 296 1.06 -9.90 -9.40
N ALA A 297 1.62 -9.55 -8.24
CA ALA A 297 2.31 -8.30 -8.01
C ALA A 297 3.79 -8.33 -8.42
N PHE A 298 4.45 -9.49 -8.36
CA PHE A 298 5.84 -9.62 -8.80
C PHE A 298 6.01 -9.31 -10.29
N PRO A 299 5.21 -9.89 -11.23
CA PRO A 299 5.27 -9.51 -12.64
C PRO A 299 4.98 -8.02 -12.88
N LEU A 300 3.97 -7.47 -12.20
CA LEU A 300 3.65 -6.04 -12.28
C LEU A 300 4.83 -5.16 -11.83
N SER A 301 5.52 -5.55 -10.75
CA SER A 301 6.69 -4.83 -10.27
C SER A 301 7.84 -4.81 -11.27
N ILE A 302 8.05 -5.91 -12.01
CA ILE A 302 9.06 -6.00 -13.07
C ILE A 302 8.69 -5.04 -14.20
N VAL A 303 7.42 -5.03 -14.63
CA VAL A 303 6.94 -4.12 -15.67
C VAL A 303 7.17 -2.67 -15.26
N ILE A 304 6.82 -2.29 -14.02
CA ILE A 304 7.02 -0.93 -13.52
C ILE A 304 8.52 -0.59 -13.40
N LEU A 305 9.36 -1.53 -12.96
CA LEU A 305 10.81 -1.36 -12.93
C LEU A 305 11.37 -1.07 -14.32
N LEU A 306 10.99 -1.86 -15.33
CA LEU A 306 11.46 -1.69 -16.71
C LEU A 306 10.96 -0.39 -17.32
N LEU A 307 9.68 -0.05 -17.12
CA LEU A 307 9.10 1.20 -17.60
C LEU A 307 9.76 2.42 -16.94
N SER A 308 10.02 2.36 -15.62
CA SER A 308 10.74 3.43 -14.92
C SER A 308 12.18 3.57 -15.39
N TRP A 309 12.86 2.45 -15.66
CA TRP A 309 14.22 2.44 -16.18
C TRP A 309 14.28 3.07 -17.58
N ILE A 310 13.39 2.68 -18.50
CA ILE A 310 13.31 3.25 -19.85
C ILE A 310 12.99 4.75 -19.78
N TRP A 311 12.02 5.15 -18.97
CA TRP A 311 11.61 6.54 -18.82
C TRP A 311 12.71 7.44 -18.28
N LEU A 312 13.42 7.00 -17.23
CA LEU A 312 14.53 7.76 -16.67
C LEU A 312 15.70 7.88 -17.67
N GLN A 313 15.92 6.88 -18.52
CA GLN A 313 16.92 7.00 -19.60
C GLN A 313 16.52 8.08 -20.62
N LEU A 314 15.26 8.10 -21.02
CA LEU A 314 14.76 9.07 -21.99
C LEU A 314 14.93 10.52 -21.48
N ILE A 315 14.63 10.78 -20.21
CA ILE A 315 14.76 12.13 -19.64
C ILE A 315 16.23 12.50 -19.39
N PHE A 316 16.96 11.66 -18.65
CA PHE A 316 18.23 12.06 -18.06
C PHE A 316 19.44 11.67 -18.91
N LEU A 317 19.33 10.60 -19.71
CA LEU A 317 20.38 10.13 -20.60
C LEU A 317 20.13 10.50 -22.08
N ARG A 318 18.92 11.00 -22.42
CA ARG A 318 18.49 11.50 -23.75
C ARG A 318 18.75 10.54 -24.92
N SER A 319 19.02 9.26 -24.65
CA SER A 319 19.29 8.22 -25.65
C SER A 319 18.85 6.86 -25.13
N LEU A 320 18.09 6.12 -25.96
CA LEU A 320 17.74 4.71 -25.74
C LEU A 320 18.90 3.77 -26.14
N CYS A 321 19.84 4.25 -26.95
CA CYS A 321 20.98 3.47 -27.41
C CYS A 321 22.07 3.42 -26.32
N ILE A 322 22.77 2.29 -26.24
CA ILE A 322 23.98 2.15 -25.41
C ILE A 322 25.01 3.17 -25.91
N ARG A 323 25.09 4.35 -25.27
CA ARG A 323 26.11 5.35 -25.59
C ARG A 323 27.46 4.72 -25.26
N LYS A 324 28.34 4.59 -26.26
CA LYS A 324 29.74 4.22 -26.03
C LYS A 324 30.29 5.22 -25.03
N THR A 325 30.61 4.72 -23.85
CA THR A 325 31.10 5.54 -22.75
C THR A 325 32.60 5.59 -22.83
N ASP A 326 33.17 6.75 -22.50
CA ASP A 326 34.61 6.90 -22.45
C ASP A 326 35.26 5.80 -21.61
N ALA A 327 36.35 5.22 -22.12
CA ALA A 327 37.11 4.19 -21.42
C ALA A 327 37.52 4.65 -20.01
N VAL A 328 37.81 5.95 -19.85
CA VAL A 328 38.19 6.59 -18.58
C VAL A 328 37.05 6.53 -17.53
N ARG A 329 35.82 6.91 -17.90
CA ARG A 329 34.65 6.84 -16.99
C ARG A 329 34.32 5.41 -16.61
N THR A 330 34.41 4.52 -17.59
CA THR A 330 34.17 3.08 -17.41
C THR A 330 35.15 2.47 -16.41
N ALA A 331 36.43 2.84 -16.49
CA ALA A 331 37.47 2.42 -15.54
C ALA A 331 37.21 2.95 -14.12
N ALA A 332 36.79 4.21 -13.99
CA ALA A 332 36.46 4.83 -12.70
C ALA A 332 35.24 4.18 -12.02
N ILE A 333 34.20 3.84 -12.78
CA ILE A 333 33.03 3.12 -12.24
C ILE A 333 33.46 1.72 -11.77
N LYS A 334 34.27 1.01 -12.57
CA LYS A 334 34.76 -0.33 -12.24
C LYS A 334 35.67 -0.33 -11.01
N SER A 335 36.52 0.69 -10.84
CA SER A 335 37.36 0.83 -9.65
C SER A 335 36.53 1.13 -8.39
N ALA A 336 35.50 1.98 -8.49
CA ALA A 336 34.56 2.26 -7.41
C ALA A 336 33.86 0.98 -6.90
N ILE A 337 33.28 0.22 -7.83
CA ILE A 337 32.56 -1.03 -7.52
C ILE A 337 33.52 -2.06 -6.91
N LYS A 338 34.74 -2.18 -7.46
CA LYS A 338 35.77 -3.10 -6.95
C LYS A 338 36.22 -2.70 -5.54
N HIS A 339 36.33 -1.40 -5.26
CA HIS A 339 36.69 -0.90 -3.94
C HIS A 339 35.62 -1.25 -2.90
N GLU A 340 34.34 -0.96 -3.19
CA GLU A 340 33.22 -1.31 -2.30
C GLU A 340 33.09 -2.84 -2.10
N ARG A 341 33.26 -3.63 -3.16
CA ARG A 341 33.23 -5.10 -3.06
C ARG A 341 34.36 -5.64 -2.19
N LYS A 342 35.54 -5.02 -2.20
CA LYS A 342 36.69 -5.44 -1.38
C LYS A 342 36.43 -5.19 0.12
N LYS A 343 35.66 -4.16 0.48
CA LYS A 343 35.28 -3.88 1.89
C LYS A 343 34.44 -4.98 2.53
N LEU A 344 33.65 -5.71 1.74
CA LEU A 344 32.75 -6.77 2.23
C LEU A 344 33.46 -8.05 2.70
N GLY A 345 34.73 -8.26 2.35
CA GLY A 345 35.48 -9.44 2.76
C GLY A 345 34.90 -10.78 2.28
N ARG A 346 35.34 -11.87 2.92
CA ARG A 346 34.87 -13.25 2.64
C ARG A 346 33.46 -13.46 3.18
N VAL A 347 32.72 -14.37 2.55
CA VAL A 347 31.37 -14.78 2.98
C VAL A 347 31.46 -15.35 4.40
N THR A 348 30.63 -14.85 5.31
CA THR A 348 30.61 -15.30 6.70
C THR A 348 29.62 -16.44 6.90
N PHE A 349 29.80 -17.26 7.94
CA PHE A 349 28.88 -18.36 8.24
C PHE A 349 27.45 -17.86 8.48
N GLY A 350 27.30 -16.77 9.27
CA GLY A 350 26.01 -16.14 9.50
C GLY A 350 25.30 -15.73 8.19
N GLU A 351 26.03 -15.22 7.18
CA GLU A 351 25.44 -14.84 5.89
C GLU A 351 24.80 -16.05 5.20
N VAL A 352 25.45 -17.20 5.25
CA VAL A 352 24.95 -18.45 4.66
C VAL A 352 23.74 -18.96 5.43
N VAL A 353 23.77 -18.94 6.76
CA VAL A 353 22.64 -19.39 7.60
C VAL A 353 21.40 -18.52 7.34
N VAL A 354 21.55 -17.19 7.34
CA VAL A 354 20.43 -16.28 7.05
C VAL A 354 19.92 -16.49 5.63
N LEU A 355 20.80 -16.69 4.64
CA LEU A 355 20.39 -16.98 3.27
C LEU A 355 19.57 -18.27 3.18
N ILE A 356 19.98 -19.33 3.89
CA ILE A 356 19.22 -20.59 3.97
C ILE A 356 17.86 -20.33 4.63
N CYS A 357 17.81 -19.67 5.79
CA CYS A 357 16.56 -19.35 6.47
C CYS A 357 15.61 -18.52 5.58
N PHE A 358 16.16 -17.57 4.83
CA PHE A 358 15.41 -16.73 3.91
C PHE A 358 14.83 -17.52 2.74
N ILE A 359 15.62 -18.40 2.10
CA ILE A 359 15.14 -19.31 1.06
C ILE A 359 14.08 -20.27 1.62
N CYS A 360 14.32 -20.83 2.81
CA CYS A 360 13.35 -21.68 3.50
C CYS A 360 12.03 -20.94 3.76
N LEU A 361 12.06 -19.69 4.21
CA LEU A 361 10.86 -18.88 4.41
C LEU A 361 10.08 -18.68 3.10
N ALA A 362 10.76 -18.29 2.02
CA ALA A 362 10.12 -18.09 0.72
C ALA A 362 9.47 -19.40 0.22
N MET A 363 10.14 -20.54 0.40
CA MET A 363 9.58 -21.85 0.07
C MET A 363 8.38 -22.20 0.96
N LEU A 364 8.44 -21.93 2.26
CA LEU A 364 7.30 -22.15 3.17
C LEU A 364 6.09 -21.31 2.75
N TRP A 365 6.26 -20.07 2.29
CA TRP A 365 5.14 -19.28 1.78
C TRP A 365 4.57 -19.80 0.46
N ILE A 366 5.43 -20.16 -0.50
CA ILE A 366 4.99 -20.64 -1.83
C ILE A 366 4.26 -21.99 -1.71
N PHE A 367 4.79 -22.92 -0.94
CA PHE A 367 4.27 -24.29 -0.82
C PHE A 367 3.22 -24.45 0.30
N ARG A 368 2.77 -23.36 0.92
CA ARG A 368 1.77 -23.40 2.01
C ARG A 368 0.45 -23.99 1.55
N ASP A 369 -0.13 -23.41 0.50
CA ASP A 369 -1.46 -23.71 -0.02
C ASP A 369 -1.49 -23.39 -1.50
N ILE A 370 -1.10 -24.37 -2.33
CA ILE A 370 -1.08 -24.24 -3.78
C ILE A 370 -2.49 -24.53 -4.31
N PRO A 371 -3.09 -23.61 -5.09
CA PRO A 371 -4.41 -23.81 -5.67
C PRO A 371 -4.53 -25.14 -6.42
N GLY A 372 -5.45 -26.01 -5.99
CA GLY A 372 -5.76 -27.29 -6.66
C GLY A 372 -4.83 -28.47 -6.32
N MET A 373 -3.65 -28.24 -5.75
CA MET A 373 -2.71 -29.31 -5.35
C MET A 373 -2.56 -29.48 -3.84
N GLY A 374 -3.09 -28.53 -3.04
CA GLY A 374 -2.89 -28.48 -1.59
C GLY A 374 -1.51 -27.92 -1.23
N GLY A 375 -1.05 -28.17 -0.01
CA GLY A 375 0.24 -27.69 0.45
C GLY A 375 0.56 -28.19 1.85
N TRP A 376 1.73 -27.80 2.39
CA TRP A 376 2.18 -28.31 3.68
C TRP A 376 1.22 -27.93 4.82
N ALA A 377 0.41 -26.87 4.66
CA ALA A 377 -0.56 -26.46 5.67
C ALA A 377 -1.63 -27.53 5.96
N TYR A 378 -1.96 -28.37 4.96
CA TYR A 378 -2.93 -29.47 5.11
C TYR A 378 -2.34 -30.73 5.76
N LEU A 379 -1.01 -30.80 5.95
CA LEU A 379 -0.37 -31.88 6.70
C LEU A 379 -0.62 -31.76 8.21
N PHE A 380 -1.04 -30.58 8.66
CA PHE A 380 -1.34 -30.29 10.06
C PHE A 380 -2.85 -30.31 10.30
N HIS A 381 -3.25 -29.98 11.54
CA HIS A 381 -4.66 -29.96 11.91
C HIS A 381 -5.48 -29.05 10.98
N LEU A 382 -6.67 -29.53 10.64
CA LEU A 382 -7.67 -28.80 9.87
C LEU A 382 -8.78 -28.35 10.81
N ASP A 383 -9.34 -27.18 10.54
CA ASP A 383 -10.54 -26.67 11.19
C ASP A 383 -11.76 -27.51 10.77
N LYS A 384 -12.88 -27.29 11.47
CA LYS A 384 -14.16 -27.99 11.25
C LYS A 384 -14.68 -27.88 9.81
N ASP A 385 -14.28 -26.83 9.11
CA ASP A 385 -14.63 -26.57 7.71
C ASP A 385 -13.58 -27.10 6.71
N GLY A 386 -12.62 -27.93 7.17
CA GLY A 386 -11.58 -28.53 6.33
C GLY A 386 -10.45 -27.58 5.93
N LYS A 387 -10.35 -26.40 6.56
CA LYS A 387 -9.32 -25.39 6.27
C LYS A 387 -8.11 -25.55 7.18
N PRO A 388 -6.88 -25.33 6.70
CA PRO A 388 -5.69 -25.48 7.53
C PRO A 388 -5.60 -24.39 8.63
N PHE A 389 -5.20 -24.79 9.84
CA PHE A 389 -4.92 -23.84 10.93
C PHE A 389 -3.64 -23.03 10.67
N ALA A 390 -2.66 -23.61 9.97
CA ALA A 390 -1.40 -22.96 9.68
C ALA A 390 -1.57 -21.90 8.59
N ARG A 391 -1.14 -20.67 8.88
CA ARG A 391 -1.20 -19.51 7.97
C ARG A 391 0.19 -18.99 7.62
N ASP A 392 0.27 -17.99 6.75
CA ASP A 392 1.54 -17.35 6.35
C ASP A 392 2.33 -16.81 7.55
N SER A 393 1.60 -16.32 8.57
CA SER A 393 2.18 -15.81 9.82
C SER A 393 2.94 -16.89 10.61
N THR A 394 2.47 -18.14 10.55
CA THR A 394 3.07 -19.28 11.26
C THR A 394 4.45 -19.59 10.70
N ALA A 395 4.59 -19.60 9.37
CA ALA A 395 5.89 -19.79 8.71
C ALA A 395 6.87 -18.65 9.02
N ALA A 396 6.39 -17.40 8.94
CA ALA A 396 7.22 -16.23 9.24
C ALA A 396 7.71 -16.22 10.69
N MET A 397 6.83 -16.51 11.65
CA MET A 397 7.18 -16.53 13.07
C MET A 397 8.11 -17.69 13.42
N LEU A 398 7.93 -18.86 12.81
CA LEU A 398 8.83 -20.01 13.00
C LEU A 398 10.27 -19.65 12.63
N ILE A 399 10.48 -19.07 11.44
CA ILE A 399 11.81 -18.66 10.98
C ILE A 399 12.35 -17.52 11.84
N ALA A 400 11.52 -16.54 12.22
CA ALA A 400 11.91 -15.46 13.11
C ALA A 400 12.44 -15.96 14.45
N ILE A 401 11.76 -16.93 15.08
CA ILE A 401 12.19 -17.55 16.35
C ILE A 401 13.51 -18.32 16.15
N CYS A 402 13.66 -19.07 15.05
CA CYS A 402 14.90 -19.79 14.75
C CYS A 402 16.12 -18.85 14.68
N LEU A 403 15.96 -17.62 14.17
CA LEU A 403 17.06 -16.66 14.06
C LEU A 403 17.60 -16.15 15.42
N PHE A 404 16.83 -16.27 16.50
CA PHE A 404 17.31 -16.01 17.87
C PHE A 404 18.09 -17.19 18.48
N VAL A 405 18.01 -18.37 17.86
CA VAL A 405 18.65 -19.62 18.32
C VAL A 405 19.85 -20.01 17.45
N LEU A 406 19.87 -19.60 16.19
CA LEU A 406 20.93 -19.97 15.26
C LEU A 406 22.22 -19.16 15.52
N PRO A 407 23.40 -19.81 15.57
CA PRO A 407 24.66 -19.14 15.87
C PRO A 407 25.19 -18.35 14.66
N LYS A 408 25.78 -17.18 14.94
CA LYS A 408 26.42 -16.31 13.93
C LYS A 408 27.79 -16.84 13.46
N SER A 409 28.52 -17.51 14.35
CA SER A 409 29.82 -18.13 14.08
C SER A 409 29.70 -19.65 14.02
N VAL A 410 30.64 -20.30 13.32
CA VAL A 410 30.68 -21.77 13.22
C VAL A 410 30.85 -22.35 14.63
N PRO A 411 29.93 -23.20 15.10
CA PRO A 411 30.13 -23.88 16.37
C PRO A 411 31.30 -24.88 16.24
N ASN A 412 32.19 -24.90 17.23
CA ASN A 412 33.39 -25.76 17.27
C ASN A 412 33.10 -27.28 17.20
N ILE A 413 31.84 -27.70 17.16
CA ILE A 413 31.39 -29.10 17.02
C ILE A 413 31.50 -29.60 15.57
N PHE A 414 31.34 -28.72 14.57
CA PHE A 414 31.37 -29.08 13.14
C PHE A 414 32.74 -28.86 12.48
N CYS A 415 33.75 -28.42 13.24
CA CYS A 415 35.10 -28.21 12.75
C CYS A 415 35.97 -29.45 13.03
N PHE A 416 36.34 -30.19 11.99
CA PHE A 416 37.38 -31.24 12.06
C PHE A 416 38.79 -30.66 12.23
N ILE A 417 38.93 -29.32 12.26
CA ILE A 417 40.20 -28.61 12.45
C ILE A 417 40.11 -27.89 13.79
N LYS A 418 40.87 -28.38 14.77
CA LYS A 418 41.07 -27.70 16.07
C LYS A 418 41.81 -26.39 15.83
N SER A 419 41.13 -25.27 15.94
CA SER A 419 41.78 -23.99 16.21
C SER A 419 41.85 -23.80 17.72
N GLU A 420 43.04 -23.93 18.30
CA GLU A 420 43.29 -24.03 19.75
C GLU A 420 43.04 -22.73 20.55
N ASP A 421 42.82 -21.57 19.90
CA ASP A 421 42.94 -20.27 20.60
C ASP A 421 41.68 -19.39 20.68
N VAL A 422 40.48 -19.89 20.35
CA VAL A 422 39.25 -19.07 20.43
C VAL A 422 38.24 -19.68 21.39
N LYS A 423 37.99 -18.99 22.53
CA LYS A 423 36.86 -19.31 23.42
C LYS A 423 35.57 -19.34 22.60
N PRO A 424 34.82 -20.45 22.57
CA PRO A 424 33.56 -20.51 21.85
C PRO A 424 32.55 -19.58 22.54
N SER A 425 32.35 -18.39 21.97
CA SER A 425 31.29 -17.47 22.40
C SER A 425 30.10 -17.67 21.47
N TYR A 426 29.03 -18.29 22.00
CA TYR A 426 27.76 -18.40 21.31
C TYR A 426 27.16 -17.00 21.20
N THR A 427 27.07 -16.49 19.98
CA THR A 427 26.34 -15.27 19.66
C THR A 427 25.24 -15.62 18.66
N PRO A 428 23.96 -15.44 19.01
CA PRO A 428 22.87 -15.67 18.07
C PRO A 428 22.92 -14.65 16.94
N ILE A 429 22.31 -14.97 15.81
CA ILE A 429 22.22 -14.05 14.65
C ILE A 429 21.48 -12.77 15.06
N LEU A 430 20.39 -12.90 15.81
CA LEU A 430 19.60 -11.79 16.35
C LEU A 430 19.59 -11.81 17.87
N THR A 431 19.77 -10.63 18.47
CA THR A 431 19.51 -10.40 19.89
C THR A 431 18.22 -9.61 20.08
N TRP A 432 17.57 -9.74 21.24
CA TRP A 432 16.36 -8.98 21.53
C TRP A 432 16.61 -7.47 21.49
N ASP A 433 17.77 -7.02 21.97
CA ASP A 433 18.19 -5.62 21.94
C ASP A 433 18.24 -5.08 20.50
N THR A 434 18.89 -5.83 19.60
CA THR A 434 18.91 -5.52 18.16
C THR A 434 17.51 -5.45 17.57
N ALA A 435 16.64 -6.41 17.91
CA ALA A 435 15.26 -6.44 17.42
C ALA A 435 14.48 -5.21 17.90
N VAL A 436 14.58 -4.84 19.18
CA VAL A 436 13.89 -3.66 19.74
C VAL A 436 14.32 -2.37 19.02
N HIS A 437 15.61 -2.20 18.76
CA HIS A 437 16.14 -0.99 18.13
C HIS A 437 15.89 -0.88 16.63
N LYS A 438 15.89 -2.01 15.90
CA LYS A 438 15.75 -2.00 14.43
C LYS A 438 14.34 -2.23 13.93
N LEU A 439 13.46 -2.86 14.71
CA LEU A 439 12.08 -3.09 14.27
C LEU A 439 11.28 -1.78 14.24
N PRO A 440 10.57 -1.48 13.14
CA PRO A 440 9.72 -0.31 13.04
C PRO A 440 8.37 -0.52 13.75
N TRP A 441 8.38 -0.56 15.08
CA TRP A 441 7.17 -0.78 15.92
C TRP A 441 6.01 0.16 15.57
N GLY A 442 6.32 1.38 15.15
CA GLY A 442 5.31 2.34 14.73
C GLY A 442 4.44 1.87 13.57
N VAL A 443 5.01 1.12 12.62
CA VAL A 443 4.26 0.57 11.47
C VAL A 443 3.35 -0.57 11.91
N ILE A 444 3.79 -1.39 12.87
CA ILE A 444 2.99 -2.47 13.46
C ILE A 444 1.75 -1.91 14.16
N VAL A 445 1.93 -0.85 14.97
CA VAL A 445 0.82 -0.14 15.63
C VAL A 445 -0.12 0.51 14.59
N LEU A 446 0.44 1.05 13.51
CA LEU A 446 -0.33 1.64 12.41
C LEU A 446 -1.25 0.62 11.72
N LEU A 447 -0.75 -0.58 11.41
CA LEU A 447 -1.57 -1.66 10.86
C LEU A 447 -2.76 -1.97 11.79
N GLY A 448 -2.48 -2.13 13.09
CA GLY A 448 -3.50 -2.39 14.10
C GLY A 448 -4.57 -1.31 14.21
N GLY A 449 -4.15 -0.03 14.21
CA GLY A 449 -5.06 1.11 14.19
C GLY A 449 -5.92 1.15 12.92
N GLY A 450 -5.35 0.75 11.78
CA GLY A 450 -6.08 0.68 10.53
C GLY A 450 -7.10 -0.45 10.45
N PHE A 451 -6.80 -1.61 11.04
CA PHE A 451 -7.78 -2.70 11.18
C PHE A 451 -8.91 -2.31 12.14
N ALA A 452 -8.59 -1.66 13.26
CA ALA A 452 -9.59 -1.09 14.16
C ALA A 452 -10.51 -0.08 13.44
N LEU A 453 -9.96 0.73 12.54
CA LEU A 453 -10.71 1.71 11.77
C LEU A 453 -11.65 1.05 10.75
N ALA A 454 -11.17 0.02 10.05
CA ALA A 454 -12.00 -0.79 9.16
C ALA A 454 -13.12 -1.49 9.93
N ASP A 455 -12.81 -2.04 11.11
CA ASP A 455 -13.79 -2.70 11.97
C ASP A 455 -14.92 -1.75 12.37
N ALA A 456 -14.55 -0.56 12.86
CA ALA A 456 -15.48 0.50 13.26
C ALA A 456 -16.31 1.02 12.07
N SER A 457 -15.69 1.21 10.90
CA SER A 457 -16.36 1.71 9.69
C SER A 457 -17.42 0.74 9.18
N SER A 458 -17.11 -0.56 9.19
CA SER A 458 -18.02 -1.61 8.78
C SER A 458 -19.12 -1.88 9.82
N SER A 459 -18.78 -1.96 11.11
CA SER A 459 -19.74 -2.23 12.18
C SER A 459 -20.70 -1.08 12.47
N SER A 460 -20.28 0.17 12.22
CA SER A 460 -21.13 1.35 12.33
C SER A 460 -22.12 1.49 11.19
N GLY A 461 -21.87 0.87 10.02
CA GLY A 461 -22.65 1.06 8.80
C GLY A 461 -22.18 2.24 7.93
N LEU A 462 -21.13 2.95 8.34
CA LEU A 462 -20.61 4.10 7.61
C LEU A 462 -20.05 3.72 6.24
N SER A 463 -19.30 2.61 6.15
CA SER A 463 -18.72 2.15 4.88
C SER A 463 -19.82 1.94 3.82
N LYS A 464 -20.95 1.35 4.22
CA LYS A 464 -22.13 1.16 3.38
C LYS A 464 -22.80 2.48 2.98
N MET A 465 -22.86 3.45 3.89
CA MET A 465 -23.40 4.79 3.59
C MET A 465 -22.58 5.48 2.51
N VAL A 466 -21.25 5.50 2.66
CA VAL A 466 -20.33 6.10 1.68
C VAL A 466 -20.38 5.35 0.35
N GLY A 467 -20.40 4.02 0.36
CA GLY A 467 -20.54 3.20 -0.84
C GLY A 467 -21.82 3.51 -1.63
N CYS A 468 -22.94 3.72 -0.94
CA CYS A 468 -24.18 4.15 -1.57
C CYS A 468 -24.09 5.54 -2.23
N SER A 469 -23.38 6.49 -1.60
CA SER A 469 -23.16 7.82 -2.18
C SER A 469 -22.27 7.79 -3.43
N LEU A 470 -21.37 6.80 -3.53
CA LEU A 470 -20.48 6.61 -4.67
C LEU A 470 -21.14 5.86 -5.86
N LYS A 471 -22.43 5.53 -5.78
CA LYS A 471 -23.19 4.97 -6.92
C LYS A 471 -23.32 5.91 -8.12
N VAL A 472 -22.89 7.17 -8.02
CA VAL A 472 -22.74 8.06 -9.19
C VAL A 472 -21.92 7.41 -10.31
N PHE A 473 -20.98 6.52 -9.94
CA PHE A 473 -20.16 5.77 -10.89
C PHE A 473 -20.83 4.51 -11.48
N SER A 474 -22.09 4.19 -11.12
CA SER A 474 -22.74 2.93 -11.54
C SER A 474 -22.97 2.81 -13.05
N HIS A 475 -22.97 3.93 -13.79
CA HIS A 475 -23.14 3.95 -15.24
C HIS A 475 -21.82 3.85 -16.00
N MET A 476 -20.68 3.86 -15.30
CA MET A 476 -19.35 3.77 -15.91
C MET A 476 -18.88 2.33 -15.93
N ASP A 477 -18.13 1.97 -16.98
CA ASP A 477 -17.45 0.68 -17.00
C ASP A 477 -16.48 0.55 -15.82
N ILE A 478 -16.45 -0.63 -15.22
CA ILE A 478 -15.67 -0.94 -14.02
C ILE A 478 -14.17 -0.64 -14.19
N TRP A 479 -13.62 -0.85 -15.39
CA TRP A 479 -12.21 -0.59 -15.68
C TRP A 479 -11.90 0.91 -15.74
N VAL A 480 -12.82 1.75 -16.23
CA VAL A 480 -12.67 3.22 -16.25
C VAL A 480 -12.73 3.77 -14.84
N MET A 481 -13.66 3.27 -14.03
CA MET A 481 -13.76 3.63 -12.62
C MET A 481 -12.49 3.25 -11.85
N ASN A 482 -11.96 2.05 -12.09
CA ASN A 482 -10.69 1.63 -11.49
C ASN A 482 -9.55 2.60 -11.83
N LEU A 483 -9.46 3.03 -13.09
CA LEU A 483 -8.47 4.00 -13.55
C LEU A 483 -8.61 5.34 -12.81
N ILE A 484 -9.83 5.87 -12.70
CA ILE A 484 -10.12 7.13 -12.01
C ILE A 484 -9.76 7.04 -10.53
N ILE A 485 -10.16 5.95 -9.87
CA ILE A 485 -9.86 5.72 -8.45
C ILE A 485 -8.35 5.64 -8.27
N CYS A 486 -7.63 4.87 -9.08
CA CYS A 486 -6.18 4.78 -9.00
C CYS A 486 -5.50 6.16 -9.17
N LEU A 487 -6.01 7.02 -10.06
CA LEU A 487 -5.50 8.38 -10.23
C LEU A 487 -5.73 9.25 -8.98
N ILE A 488 -6.92 9.17 -8.38
CA ILE A 488 -7.23 9.89 -7.14
C ILE A 488 -6.34 9.41 -5.99
N VAL A 489 -6.17 8.08 -5.85
CA VAL A 489 -5.33 7.49 -4.81
C VAL A 489 -3.86 7.85 -5.00
N ALA A 490 -3.34 7.72 -6.22
CA ALA A 490 -1.97 8.09 -6.55
C ALA A 490 -1.72 9.59 -6.26
N GLY A 491 -2.64 10.47 -6.65
CA GLY A 491 -2.55 11.90 -6.35
C GLY A 491 -2.63 12.21 -4.85
N ALA A 492 -3.52 11.54 -4.12
CA ALA A 492 -3.62 11.70 -2.67
C ALA A 492 -2.35 11.25 -1.96
N THR A 493 -1.73 10.15 -2.38
CA THR A 493 -0.50 9.63 -1.75
C THR A 493 0.75 10.49 -1.97
N GLU A 494 0.70 11.49 -2.87
CA GLU A 494 1.82 12.44 -3.04
C GLU A 494 1.93 13.44 -1.89
N ILE A 495 0.83 13.69 -1.17
CA ILE A 495 0.77 14.65 -0.06
C ILE A 495 0.48 13.97 1.28
N THR A 496 0.38 12.64 1.30
CA THR A 496 -0.05 11.86 2.45
C THR A 496 0.79 10.59 2.60
N SER A 497 0.84 10.02 3.81
CA SER A 497 1.50 8.73 4.01
C SER A 497 0.75 7.59 3.29
N ASN A 498 1.47 6.80 2.47
CA ASN A 498 0.92 5.65 1.73
C ASN A 498 0.06 4.73 2.62
N SER A 499 0.55 4.45 3.83
CA SER A 499 -0.12 3.56 4.79
C SER A 499 -1.41 4.19 5.36
N ALA A 500 -1.41 5.50 5.63
CA ALA A 500 -2.60 6.19 6.10
C ALA A 500 -3.69 6.23 5.02
N THR A 501 -3.30 6.50 3.77
CA THR A 501 -4.21 6.53 2.62
C THR A 501 -4.82 5.18 2.33
N ALA A 502 -4.03 4.10 2.35
CA ALA A 502 -4.54 2.73 2.22
C ALA A 502 -5.56 2.43 3.33
N THR A 503 -5.23 2.75 4.58
CA THR A 503 -6.08 2.48 5.74
C THR A 503 -7.46 3.13 5.65
N LEU A 504 -7.52 4.38 5.19
CA LEU A 504 -8.77 5.14 5.06
C LEU A 504 -9.62 4.66 3.88
N LEU A 505 -8.99 4.32 2.76
CA LEU A 505 -9.71 4.03 1.51
C LEU A 505 -10.16 2.57 1.39
N MET A 506 -9.41 1.61 1.93
CA MET A 506 -9.71 0.18 1.76
C MET A 506 -11.17 -0.21 2.14
N PRO A 507 -11.75 0.22 3.28
CA PRO A 507 -13.12 -0.13 3.63
C PRO A 507 -14.15 0.46 2.65
N ILE A 508 -13.85 1.65 2.11
CA ILE A 508 -14.71 2.36 1.15
C ILE A 508 -14.66 1.65 -0.21
N MET A 509 -13.47 1.24 -0.65
CA MET A 509 -13.28 0.53 -1.92
C MET A 509 -13.98 -0.84 -1.92
N ALA A 510 -13.93 -1.55 -0.79
CA ALA A 510 -14.62 -2.82 -0.62
C ALA A 510 -16.14 -2.68 -0.80
N GLU A 511 -16.76 -1.73 -0.10
CA GLU A 511 -18.22 -1.50 -0.19
C GLU A 511 -18.61 -0.97 -1.57
N LEU A 512 -17.82 -0.09 -2.16
CA LEU A 512 -18.06 0.40 -3.52
C LEU A 512 -18.11 -0.77 -4.51
N ALA A 513 -17.10 -1.65 -4.49
CA ALA A 513 -17.07 -2.83 -5.34
C ALA A 513 -18.28 -3.76 -5.12
N LEU A 514 -18.68 -3.97 -3.86
CA LEU A 514 -19.87 -4.77 -3.53
C LEU A 514 -21.17 -4.12 -4.04
N THR A 515 -21.32 -2.80 -3.94
CA THR A 515 -22.50 -2.09 -4.45
C THR A 515 -22.62 -2.14 -5.97
N LEU A 516 -21.49 -2.33 -6.67
CA LEU A 516 -21.42 -2.49 -8.13
C LEU A 516 -21.59 -3.95 -8.56
N GLY A 517 -21.75 -4.88 -7.62
CA GLY A 517 -21.88 -6.31 -7.92
C GLY A 517 -20.56 -6.92 -8.42
N LYS A 518 -19.42 -6.42 -7.94
CA LYS A 518 -18.07 -6.95 -8.24
C LYS A 518 -17.39 -7.45 -6.98
N ASN A 519 -16.39 -8.31 -7.15
CA ASN A 519 -15.60 -8.81 -6.03
C ASN A 519 -14.91 -7.63 -5.30
N PRO A 520 -15.00 -7.51 -3.96
CA PRO A 520 -14.38 -6.40 -3.21
C PRO A 520 -12.89 -6.25 -3.51
N LEU A 521 -12.19 -7.36 -3.76
CA LEU A 521 -10.77 -7.36 -4.06
C LEU A 521 -10.40 -6.55 -5.31
N TYR A 522 -11.32 -6.39 -6.26
CA TYR A 522 -11.03 -5.71 -7.54
C TYR A 522 -10.57 -4.25 -7.32
N LEU A 523 -11.29 -3.49 -6.48
CA LEU A 523 -10.94 -2.10 -6.17
C LEU A 523 -9.95 -1.98 -5.02
N MET A 524 -9.93 -2.95 -4.10
CA MET A 524 -9.01 -2.92 -2.98
C MET A 524 -7.56 -3.18 -3.43
N ILE A 525 -7.32 -4.18 -4.28
CA ILE A 525 -5.98 -4.52 -4.81
C ILE A 525 -5.40 -3.32 -5.58
N SER A 526 -6.19 -2.74 -6.48
CA SER A 526 -5.75 -1.60 -7.27
C SER A 526 -5.43 -0.38 -6.40
N SER A 527 -6.30 -0.07 -5.44
CA SER A 527 -6.08 1.05 -4.52
C SER A 527 -4.85 0.87 -3.65
N ALA A 528 -4.57 -0.36 -3.18
CA ALA A 528 -3.41 -0.63 -2.33
C ALA A 528 -2.08 -0.42 -3.08
N ILE A 529 -2.01 -0.90 -4.32
CA ILE A 529 -0.82 -0.71 -5.16
C ILE A 529 -0.70 0.76 -5.59
N ALA A 530 -1.81 1.42 -5.92
CA ALA A 530 -1.81 2.85 -6.25
C ALA A 530 -1.29 3.73 -5.11
N CYS A 531 -1.52 3.35 -3.84
CA CYS A 531 -0.91 4.03 -2.68
C CYS A 531 0.63 3.97 -2.68
N SER A 532 1.24 3.07 -3.46
CA SER A 532 2.71 2.98 -3.59
C SER A 532 3.25 3.74 -4.81
N PHE A 533 2.39 4.32 -5.65
CA PHE A 533 2.76 5.12 -6.82
C PHE A 533 2.94 6.59 -6.45
N ALA A 534 3.89 6.84 -5.56
CA ALA A 534 4.28 8.17 -5.10
C ALA A 534 5.65 8.54 -5.68
N PHE A 535 5.66 9.02 -6.92
CA PHE A 535 6.88 9.30 -7.68
C PHE A 535 7.21 10.81 -7.79
N MET A 536 6.30 11.73 -7.46
CA MET A 536 6.45 13.15 -7.78
C MET A 536 7.17 13.97 -6.71
N LEU A 537 6.75 13.85 -5.44
CA LEU A 537 7.20 14.76 -4.38
C LEU A 537 8.22 14.11 -3.42
N PRO A 538 9.17 14.90 -2.88
CA PRO A 538 10.12 14.41 -1.87
C PRO A 538 9.43 13.92 -0.60
N VAL A 539 8.37 14.60 -0.17
CA VAL A 539 7.66 14.31 1.08
C VAL A 539 6.80 13.05 0.97
N ALA A 540 6.43 12.64 -0.25
CA ALA A 540 5.47 11.56 -0.48
C ALA A 540 5.96 10.21 0.07
N THR A 541 7.24 9.89 -0.07
CA THR A 541 7.81 8.64 0.44
C THR A 541 9.20 8.84 1.03
N PRO A 542 9.59 8.05 2.05
CA PRO A 542 10.94 8.13 2.60
C PRO A 542 12.06 7.90 1.58
N PRO A 543 11.96 6.95 0.62
CA PRO A 543 12.88 6.87 -0.51
C PRO A 543 13.11 8.21 -1.20
N ASN A 544 12.04 8.89 -1.62
CA ASN A 544 12.12 10.19 -2.31
C ASN A 544 12.79 11.25 -1.42
N ALA A 545 12.45 11.30 -0.13
CA ALA A 545 13.04 12.23 0.82
C ALA A 545 14.55 11.99 1.01
N ILE A 546 14.96 10.72 1.10
CA ILE A 546 16.37 10.32 1.28
C ILE A 546 17.19 10.76 0.08
N VAL A 547 16.78 10.46 -1.16
CA VAL A 547 17.54 10.93 -2.33
C VAL A 547 17.48 12.45 -2.49
N PHE A 548 16.38 13.10 -2.13
CA PHE A 548 16.30 14.57 -2.14
C PHE A 548 17.29 15.19 -1.14
N SER A 549 17.47 14.59 0.04
CA SER A 549 18.40 15.06 1.09
C SER A 549 19.88 15.05 0.65
N THR A 550 20.24 14.29 -0.39
CA THR A 550 21.59 14.31 -0.98
C THR A 550 21.96 15.64 -1.64
N GLY A 551 20.97 16.52 -1.90
CA GLY A 551 21.16 17.80 -2.58
C GLY A 551 21.35 17.70 -4.10
N ILE A 552 21.27 16.50 -4.67
CA ILE A 552 21.45 16.27 -6.12
C ILE A 552 20.18 16.66 -6.91
N LEU A 553 18.99 16.48 -6.31
CA LEU A 553 17.69 16.66 -6.95
C LEU A 553 17.03 17.99 -6.56
N ARG A 554 16.27 18.58 -7.50
CA ARG A 554 15.34 19.68 -7.22
C ARG A 554 13.89 19.21 -7.37
N ILE A 555 12.97 19.87 -6.68
CA ILE A 555 11.54 19.53 -6.71
C ILE A 555 10.98 19.46 -8.15
N PRO A 556 11.29 20.40 -9.07
CA PRO A 556 10.78 20.30 -10.45
C PRO A 556 11.33 19.10 -11.23
N ASP A 557 12.57 18.66 -10.94
CA ASP A 557 13.16 17.48 -11.58
C ASP A 557 12.40 16.21 -11.17
N MET A 558 12.00 16.12 -9.90
CA MET A 558 11.23 15.00 -9.37
C MET A 558 9.78 15.03 -9.86
N ALA A 559 9.12 16.19 -9.78
CA ALA A 559 7.72 16.32 -10.15
C ALA A 559 7.47 16.03 -11.64
N SER A 560 8.35 16.52 -12.52
CA SER A 560 8.24 16.29 -13.98
C SER A 560 8.50 14.84 -14.37
N ALA A 561 9.49 14.17 -13.75
CA ALA A 561 9.73 12.76 -13.98
C ALA A 561 8.61 11.89 -13.37
N GLY A 562 8.11 12.27 -12.20
CA GLY A 562 7.13 11.51 -11.42
C GLY A 562 5.73 11.52 -12.01
N ILE A 563 5.26 12.64 -12.57
CA ILE A 563 3.87 12.72 -13.08
C ILE A 563 3.64 11.73 -14.22
N VAL A 564 4.62 11.56 -15.11
CA VAL A 564 4.56 10.59 -16.19
C VAL A 564 4.64 9.16 -15.63
N MET A 565 5.49 8.94 -14.63
CA MET A 565 5.58 7.63 -13.99
C MET A 565 4.29 7.23 -13.27
N ASN A 566 3.59 8.15 -12.61
CA ASN A 566 2.29 7.88 -12.00
C ASN A 566 1.30 7.41 -13.07
N ILE A 567 1.20 8.13 -14.20
CA ILE A 567 0.30 7.77 -15.30
C ILE A 567 0.66 6.38 -15.87
N VAL A 568 1.93 6.15 -16.18
CA VAL A 568 2.42 4.89 -16.76
C VAL A 568 2.20 3.71 -15.80
N ALA A 569 2.50 3.89 -14.50
CA ALA A 569 2.31 2.85 -13.49
C ALA A 569 0.83 2.53 -13.27
N ILE A 570 -0.06 3.53 -13.26
CA ILE A 570 -1.50 3.33 -13.15
C ILE A 570 -2.05 2.58 -14.36
N LEU A 571 -1.58 2.89 -15.58
CA LEU A 571 -1.98 2.17 -16.79
C LEU A 571 -1.52 0.71 -16.73
N ALA A 572 -0.27 0.47 -16.32
CA ALA A 572 0.26 -0.88 -16.14
C ALA A 572 -0.52 -1.67 -15.07
N LEU A 573 -0.87 -1.04 -13.94
CA LEU A 573 -1.70 -1.63 -12.90
C LEU A 573 -3.11 -1.95 -13.41
N THR A 574 -3.75 -1.02 -14.12
CA THR A 574 -5.09 -1.23 -14.69
C THR A 574 -5.07 -2.39 -15.68
N LEU A 575 -4.03 -2.51 -16.51
CA LEU A 575 -3.86 -3.64 -17.41
C LEU A 575 -3.68 -4.95 -16.62
N ALA A 576 -2.81 -4.97 -15.62
CA ALA A 576 -2.55 -6.15 -14.79
C ALA A 576 -3.81 -6.66 -14.08
N VAL A 577 -4.59 -5.75 -13.49
CA VAL A 577 -5.84 -6.08 -12.79
C VAL A 577 -6.87 -6.67 -13.75
N ASN A 578 -6.97 -6.16 -14.97
CA ASN A 578 -7.96 -6.62 -15.97
C ASN A 578 -7.49 -7.78 -16.85
N THR A 579 -6.27 -8.29 -16.66
CA THR A 579 -5.72 -9.40 -17.46
C THR A 579 -5.45 -10.62 -16.60
N TRP A 580 -4.38 -10.64 -15.82
CA TRP A 580 -3.97 -11.80 -15.05
C TRP A 580 -4.43 -11.79 -13.58
N ALA A 581 -4.88 -10.66 -13.03
CA ALA A 581 -5.43 -10.67 -11.67
C ALA A 581 -6.82 -11.34 -11.61
N ILE A 582 -7.62 -11.21 -12.66
CA ILE A 582 -8.96 -11.86 -12.77
C ILE A 582 -8.87 -13.37 -12.54
N PRO A 583 -8.05 -14.15 -13.27
CA PRO A 583 -7.97 -15.59 -13.05
C PRO A 583 -7.30 -15.98 -11.72
N ILE A 584 -6.41 -15.17 -11.16
CA ILE A 584 -5.74 -15.46 -9.87
C ILE A 584 -6.71 -15.30 -8.70
N PHE A 585 -7.51 -14.24 -8.69
CA PHE A 585 -8.38 -13.88 -7.55
C PHE A 585 -9.88 -14.07 -7.82
N ASN A 586 -10.27 -14.57 -9.00
CA ASN A 586 -11.66 -14.68 -9.46
C ASN A 586 -12.44 -13.35 -9.28
N LEU A 587 -11.88 -12.26 -9.82
CA LEU A 587 -12.39 -10.90 -9.55
C LEU A 587 -13.75 -10.61 -10.20
N ASP A 588 -14.14 -11.37 -11.22
CA ASP A 588 -15.41 -11.14 -11.95
C ASP A 588 -16.64 -11.68 -11.22
N VAL A 589 -16.45 -12.67 -10.35
CA VAL A 589 -17.54 -13.33 -9.63
C VAL A 589 -17.55 -12.81 -8.21
N VAL A 590 -18.70 -12.30 -7.77
CA VAL A 590 -18.94 -11.99 -6.37
C VAL A 590 -18.99 -13.32 -5.61
N PRO A 591 -18.13 -13.53 -4.59
CA PRO A 591 -18.17 -14.75 -3.80
C PRO A 591 -19.58 -14.96 -3.19
N SER A 592 -20.06 -16.20 -3.17
CA SER A 592 -21.41 -16.55 -2.69
C SER A 592 -21.70 -16.06 -1.26
N ILE A 593 -20.65 -15.88 -0.45
CA ILE A 593 -20.68 -15.29 0.89
C ILE A 593 -21.32 -13.88 0.89
N PHE A 594 -21.15 -13.13 -0.19
CA PHE A 594 -21.71 -11.78 -0.34
C PHE A 594 -23.09 -11.75 -1.03
N ASN A 595 -23.48 -12.83 -1.72
CA ASN A 595 -24.76 -12.95 -2.42
C ASN A 595 -25.98 -13.11 -1.48
N ASN A 596 -25.78 -13.46 -0.21
CA ASN A 596 -26.84 -13.59 0.79
C ASN A 596 -27.28 -12.26 1.43
N THR A 597 -26.90 -11.12 0.86
CA THR A 597 -27.65 -9.89 1.11
C THR A 597 -28.98 -10.00 0.37
N GLY A 598 -30.11 -9.65 0.99
CA GLY A 598 -31.45 -9.67 0.39
C GLY A 598 -31.65 -8.73 -0.81
N VAL A 599 -30.60 -8.42 -1.55
CA VAL A 599 -30.62 -7.77 -2.85
C VAL A 599 -30.55 -8.88 -3.89
N LYS A 600 -31.72 -9.39 -4.30
CA LYS A 600 -31.81 -10.02 -5.62
C LYS A 600 -31.39 -8.95 -6.62
N VAL A 601 -30.18 -9.09 -7.16
CA VAL A 601 -29.82 -8.47 -8.43
C VAL A 601 -30.85 -9.01 -9.42
N PHE A 602 -31.81 -8.17 -9.81
CA PHE A 602 -32.69 -8.49 -10.92
C PHE A 602 -31.79 -8.57 -12.15
N GLY A 603 -31.36 -9.79 -12.47
CA GLY A 603 -30.78 -10.11 -13.76
C GLY A 603 -31.74 -9.64 -14.85
N GLN A 604 -31.16 -9.14 -15.92
CA GLN A 604 -31.83 -8.73 -17.14
C GLN A 604 -32.80 -9.82 -17.63
N ALA A 605 -34.06 -9.74 -17.24
CA ALA A 605 -35.12 -10.40 -17.96
C ALA A 605 -35.36 -9.57 -19.22
N LYS A 606 -34.99 -10.11 -20.39
CA LYS A 606 -35.49 -9.62 -21.68
C LYS A 606 -37.02 -9.67 -21.61
N VAL A 607 -37.64 -8.53 -21.36
CA VAL A 607 -39.08 -8.36 -21.52
C VAL A 607 -39.30 -8.23 -23.03
N ASN A 608 -39.93 -9.24 -23.64
CA ASN A 608 -40.48 -9.13 -24.98
C ASN A 608 -41.53 -8.01 -24.96
N THR A 609 -41.16 -6.83 -25.42
CA THR A 609 -42.07 -5.73 -25.66
C THR A 609 -42.86 -6.03 -26.92
N ASN A 610 -44.03 -6.64 -26.76
CA ASN A 610 -45.10 -6.63 -27.75
C ASN A 610 -46.43 -6.82 -27.03
N THR A 611 -46.85 -5.83 -26.25
CA THR A 611 -48.24 -5.35 -26.12
C THR A 611 -48.34 -4.32 -24.98
N PHE A 612 -49.18 -3.31 -25.20
CA PHE A 612 -49.58 -2.21 -24.31
C PHE A 612 -48.92 -0.83 -24.52
N LYS A 613 -49.68 -0.03 -25.28
CA LYS A 613 -49.70 1.43 -25.37
C LYS A 613 -50.08 2.07 -24.01
N GLU A 614 -49.44 3.21 -23.75
CA GLU A 614 -49.91 4.42 -23.06
C GLU A 614 -50.92 4.27 -21.88
N SER A 615 -50.44 4.52 -20.66
CA SER A 615 -51.06 5.47 -19.71
C SER A 615 -50.10 5.73 -18.53
N TYR A 616 -49.85 7.00 -18.23
CA TYR A 616 -49.10 7.45 -17.04
C TYR A 616 -50.02 7.39 -15.82
N ASP A 617 -49.87 6.36 -14.98
CA ASP A 617 -50.49 6.31 -13.65
C ASP A 617 -49.59 5.57 -12.65
N SER A 618 -49.56 6.06 -11.41
CA SER A 618 -48.75 5.55 -10.29
C SER A 618 -48.84 4.01 -10.12
N LEU A 619 -47.70 3.32 -10.19
CA LEU A 619 -47.59 1.87 -9.93
C LEU A 619 -47.75 1.58 -8.42
N ILE A 620 -48.96 1.19 -8.02
CA ILE A 620 -49.27 0.68 -6.67
C ILE A 620 -49.03 -0.83 -6.66
N TYR A 621 -47.96 -1.29 -6.02
CA TYR A 621 -47.73 -2.72 -5.83
C TYR A 621 -48.47 -3.21 -4.58
N ARG A 622 -49.34 -4.22 -4.76
CA ARG A 622 -49.98 -4.96 -3.66
C ARG A 622 -49.21 -6.26 -3.46
N HIS A 623 -48.74 -6.51 -2.24
CA HIS A 623 -48.09 -7.75 -1.87
C HIS A 623 -48.82 -8.39 -0.69
N ASN A 624 -49.03 -9.70 -0.77
CA ASN A 624 -49.63 -10.48 0.31
C ASN A 624 -48.50 -11.27 0.97
N LEU A 625 -48.22 -10.97 2.24
CA LEU A 625 -47.28 -11.75 3.04
C LEU A 625 -48.05 -12.90 3.71
N PHE A 626 -47.56 -14.13 3.53
CA PHE A 626 -48.17 -15.34 4.07
C PHE A 626 -47.31 -15.90 5.19
N PHE A 627 -47.91 -16.14 6.35
CA PHE A 627 -47.26 -16.78 7.49
C PHE A 627 -48.08 -17.97 7.96
N GLU A 628 -47.47 -19.15 8.03
CA GLU A 628 -48.16 -20.39 8.39
C GLU A 628 -47.38 -21.16 9.47
N ARG A 629 -48.03 -21.47 10.60
CA ARG A 629 -47.45 -22.31 11.66
C ARG A 629 -48.55 -23.04 12.43
N LYS A 630 -48.39 -24.36 12.65
CA LYS A 630 -49.33 -25.24 13.36
C LYS A 630 -50.80 -25.14 12.89
N GLY A 631 -51.03 -25.12 11.57
CA GLY A 631 -52.38 -25.13 10.99
C GLY A 631 -53.10 -23.77 10.93
N TYR A 632 -52.42 -22.68 11.28
CA TYR A 632 -52.94 -21.32 11.19
C TYR A 632 -52.19 -20.51 10.14
N LYS A 633 -52.95 -19.84 9.26
CA LYS A 633 -52.40 -18.98 8.19
C LYS A 633 -52.82 -17.52 8.40
N ILE A 634 -51.83 -16.64 8.49
CA ILE A 634 -51.99 -15.19 8.57
C ILE A 634 -51.61 -14.59 7.23
N ILE A 635 -52.50 -13.77 6.66
CA ILE A 635 -52.28 -13.05 5.41
C ILE A 635 -52.27 -11.55 5.72
N ILE A 636 -51.16 -10.89 5.39
CA ILE A 636 -51.00 -9.44 5.57
C ILE A 636 -50.94 -8.80 4.17
N ASN A 637 -51.95 -7.97 3.86
CA ASN A 637 -51.96 -7.19 2.62
C ASN A 637 -51.18 -5.90 2.83
N VAL A 638 -50.01 -5.80 2.20
CA VAL A 638 -49.17 -4.62 2.20
C VAL A 638 -49.37 -3.86 0.90
N THR A 639 -49.61 -2.56 1.01
CA THR A 639 -49.64 -1.65 -0.15
C THR A 639 -48.36 -0.83 -0.14
N LEU A 640 -47.58 -0.92 -1.22
CA LEU A 640 -46.35 -0.16 -1.44
C LEU A 640 -46.66 1.02 -2.36
N SER A 641 -46.44 2.24 -1.88
CA SER A 641 -46.52 3.46 -2.70
C SER A 641 -45.12 4.03 -2.88
N HIS A 642 -44.61 4.05 -4.12
CA HIS A 642 -43.38 4.76 -4.46
C HIS A 642 -43.67 6.26 -4.65
N PHE A 643 -42.85 7.12 -4.06
CA PHE A 643 -42.66 8.48 -4.58
C PHE A 643 -41.66 8.39 -5.73
N ILE A 644 -42.10 8.76 -6.93
CA ILE A 644 -41.22 8.92 -8.09
C ILE A 644 -40.50 10.27 -7.91
N VAL A 645 -39.23 10.23 -7.54
CA VAL A 645 -38.29 11.32 -7.79
C VAL A 645 -37.34 10.80 -8.85
N ASN A 646 -37.40 11.41 -10.03
CA ASN A 646 -36.71 11.12 -11.28
C ASN A 646 -35.66 9.97 -11.34
N SER A 647 -35.98 9.02 -12.23
CA SER A 647 -35.10 8.09 -12.96
C SER A 647 -34.14 7.20 -12.16
N ASP A 648 -34.60 5.94 -12.00
CA ASP A 648 -33.83 4.69 -11.93
C ASP A 648 -32.93 4.37 -10.73
N VAL A 649 -33.20 4.93 -9.55
CA VAL A 649 -32.50 4.52 -8.32
C VAL A 649 -33.46 4.23 -7.16
N ILE A 650 -33.62 2.95 -6.81
CA ILE A 650 -34.27 2.55 -5.55
C ILE A 650 -33.18 2.02 -4.59
N CYS A 651 -32.66 2.90 -3.74
CA CYS A 651 -31.93 2.52 -2.54
C CYS A 651 -32.92 2.50 -1.36
N THR A 652 -33.54 1.35 -1.09
CA THR A 652 -34.51 1.22 0.00
C THR A 652 -33.82 0.96 1.34
N ASN A 653 -33.56 2.03 2.09
CA ASN A 653 -33.44 1.91 3.55
C ASN A 653 -34.78 2.17 4.27
N TYR A 654 -35.79 2.71 3.59
CA TYR A 654 -37.08 3.00 4.21
C TYR A 654 -38.21 2.84 3.18
N VAL A 655 -39.08 1.86 3.43
CA VAL A 655 -40.28 1.66 2.62
C VAL A 655 -41.48 1.95 3.52
N PRO A 656 -42.38 2.89 3.16
CA PRO A 656 -43.61 3.09 3.89
C PRO A 656 -44.51 1.86 3.68
N ILE A 657 -44.72 1.08 4.73
CA ILE A 657 -45.60 -0.10 4.72
C ILE A 657 -46.95 0.35 5.29
N ASN A 658 -47.98 0.34 4.44
CA ASN A 658 -49.34 0.63 4.87
C ASN A 658 -50.12 -0.68 5.02
N ILE A 659 -50.37 -1.09 6.27
CA ILE A 659 -51.09 -2.32 6.59
C ILE A 659 -52.59 -2.00 6.60
N LYS A 660 -53.31 -2.43 5.55
CA LYS A 660 -54.75 -2.14 5.40
C LYS A 660 -55.66 -3.18 6.05
N THR A 661 -55.29 -4.46 5.99
CA THR A 661 -56.16 -5.55 6.44
C THR A 661 -55.33 -6.75 6.90
N LEU A 662 -55.73 -7.35 8.02
CA LEU A 662 -55.12 -8.56 8.58
C LEU A 662 -56.15 -9.70 8.53
N TYR A 663 -55.78 -10.83 7.93
CA TYR A 663 -56.64 -12.02 7.89
C TYR A 663 -56.05 -13.09 8.80
N THR A 664 -56.89 -13.66 9.67
CA THR A 664 -56.55 -14.86 10.44
C THR A 664 -57.47 -15.99 10.02
N THR A 665 -56.90 -17.14 9.64
CA THR A 665 -57.69 -18.33 9.34
C THR A 665 -57.48 -19.37 10.45
N SER A 666 -58.58 -19.80 11.04
CA SER A 666 -58.69 -21.13 11.66
C SER A 666 -59.59 -21.97 10.75
N SER A 667 -59.48 -23.29 10.83
CA SER A 667 -59.93 -24.32 9.88
C SER A 667 -61.42 -24.34 9.45
N SER A 668 -62.18 -23.27 9.59
CA SER A 668 -63.53 -23.15 9.01
C SER A 668 -64.06 -21.74 8.72
N SER A 669 -63.30 -20.64 8.91
CA SER A 669 -63.72 -19.31 8.40
C SER A 669 -62.59 -18.27 8.42
N SER A 670 -62.53 -17.44 7.38
CA SER A 670 -61.64 -16.27 7.27
C SER A 670 -62.36 -15.00 7.72
N VAL A 671 -62.00 -14.43 8.86
CA VAL A 671 -62.57 -13.16 9.34
C VAL A 671 -61.60 -12.01 9.05
N PRO A 672 -61.98 -11.01 8.23
CA PRO A 672 -61.13 -9.86 7.94
C PRO A 672 -61.12 -8.86 9.10
N ILE A 673 -59.94 -8.51 9.60
CA ILE A 673 -59.76 -7.44 10.59
C ILE A 673 -59.27 -6.20 9.85
N LYS A 674 -60.15 -5.20 9.69
CA LYS A 674 -59.77 -3.87 9.17
C LYS A 674 -59.12 -3.03 10.27
N ILE A 675 -57.87 -2.64 10.06
CA ILE A 675 -57.15 -1.72 10.95
C ILE A 675 -57.03 -0.38 10.20
N PRO A 676 -57.59 0.73 10.71
CA PRO A 676 -57.51 2.00 10.01
C PRO A 676 -56.10 2.59 10.09
N GLY A 677 -55.47 2.78 8.93
CA GLY A 677 -54.43 3.78 8.66
C GLY A 677 -53.20 3.78 9.57
N LEU A 678 -52.43 2.69 9.61
CA LEU A 678 -51.10 2.68 10.21
C LEU A 678 -50.04 2.91 9.14
N ASN A 679 -49.53 4.14 9.06
CA ASN A 679 -48.38 4.51 8.23
C ASN A 679 -47.10 4.33 9.05
N PHE A 680 -46.21 3.45 8.63
CA PHE A 680 -44.88 3.30 9.22
C PHE A 680 -43.79 3.31 8.15
N VAL A 681 -42.63 3.88 8.48
CA VAL A 681 -41.47 4.05 7.59
C VAL A 681 -40.27 3.32 8.19
N TYR A 682 -39.99 2.05 7.87
CA TYR A 682 -38.84 1.32 8.47
C TYR A 682 -38.24 0.16 7.64
N THR A 683 -37.03 -0.24 8.07
CA THR A 683 -36.12 -1.27 7.56
C THR A 683 -36.62 -2.71 7.79
N ALA A 684 -36.23 -3.62 6.89
CA ALA A 684 -36.72 -4.99 6.77
C ALA A 684 -36.30 -5.96 7.92
N ASP A 685 -36.85 -5.81 9.13
CA ASP A 685 -36.77 -6.85 10.18
C ASP A 685 -38.16 -7.18 10.75
N ALA A 686 -38.64 -8.40 10.43
CA ALA A 686 -39.97 -8.88 10.79
C ALA A 686 -40.19 -9.07 12.30
N ARG A 687 -39.12 -9.30 13.09
CA ARG A 687 -39.23 -9.50 14.54
C ARG A 687 -39.62 -8.21 15.28
N PHE A 688 -39.21 -7.06 14.73
CA PHE A 688 -39.47 -5.76 15.34
C PHE A 688 -40.92 -5.29 15.13
N VAL A 689 -41.48 -5.57 13.95
CA VAL A 689 -42.90 -5.32 13.62
C VAL A 689 -43.81 -6.09 14.59
N TYR A 690 -43.46 -7.34 14.89
CA TYR A 690 -44.19 -8.18 15.84
C TYR A 690 -44.16 -7.62 17.27
N LYS A 691 -42.97 -7.23 17.75
CA LYS A 691 -42.76 -6.66 19.09
C LYS A 691 -43.56 -5.36 19.28
N ARG A 692 -43.68 -4.54 18.22
CA ARG A 692 -44.41 -3.26 18.28
C ARG A 692 -45.93 -3.44 18.18
N LEU A 693 -46.42 -4.35 17.34
CA LEU A 693 -47.84 -4.74 17.25
C LEU A 693 -48.38 -5.25 18.59
N ILE A 694 -47.57 -6.03 19.32
CA ILE A 694 -47.89 -6.49 20.67
C ILE A 694 -47.84 -5.33 21.68
N SER A 695 -46.95 -4.35 21.52
CA SER A 695 -46.80 -3.25 22.49
C SER A 695 -47.86 -2.14 22.40
N ASP A 696 -48.62 -2.06 21.30
CA ASP A 696 -49.61 -0.98 21.10
C ASP A 696 -50.94 -1.29 21.82
N ALA A 697 -51.26 -0.51 22.84
CA ALA A 697 -52.43 -0.70 23.70
C ALA A 697 -53.78 -0.62 22.94
N ARG A 698 -53.88 0.15 21.85
CA ARG A 698 -55.13 0.26 21.06
C ARG A 698 -55.37 -1.01 20.25
N ILE A 699 -54.29 -1.58 19.72
CA ILE A 699 -54.30 -2.82 18.94
C ILE A 699 -54.55 -4.01 19.87
N GLN A 700 -53.90 -4.05 21.04
CA GLN A 700 -54.18 -5.05 22.08
C GLN A 700 -55.66 -5.08 22.46
N LYS A 701 -56.29 -3.92 22.68
CA LYS A 701 -57.71 -3.83 23.08
C LYS A 701 -58.68 -4.36 22.02
N LYS A 702 -58.36 -4.19 20.73
CA LYS A 702 -59.13 -4.77 19.60
C LYS A 702 -58.88 -6.27 19.45
N LEU A 703 -57.63 -6.72 19.54
CA LEU A 703 -57.26 -8.14 19.42
C LEU A 703 -57.77 -8.99 20.62
N LYS A 704 -57.88 -8.39 21.82
CA LYS A 704 -58.46 -9.02 23.02
C LYS A 704 -59.98 -9.25 22.88
N ARG A 705 -60.68 -8.36 22.15
CA ARG A 705 -62.13 -8.49 21.87
C ARG A 705 -62.47 -9.62 20.88
N GLN A 706 -61.51 -10.10 20.11
CA GLN A 706 -61.72 -11.12 19.07
C GLN A 706 -60.96 -12.44 19.33
N ASN A 707 -60.51 -12.68 20.57
CA ASN A 707 -59.66 -13.83 20.98
C ASN A 707 -58.35 -14.02 20.19
N THR A 708 -57.97 -13.07 19.33
CA THR A 708 -56.81 -13.15 18.41
C THR A 708 -55.47 -12.83 19.08
N LEU A 709 -55.49 -12.15 20.23
CA LEU A 709 -54.29 -11.78 20.99
C LEU A 709 -53.52 -13.00 21.51
N ILE A 710 -54.25 -14.06 21.89
CA ILE A 710 -53.66 -15.33 22.36
C ILE A 710 -52.88 -16.01 21.21
N TYR A 711 -53.37 -15.91 19.97
CA TYR A 711 -52.74 -16.50 18.80
C TYR A 711 -51.45 -15.78 18.37
N LEU A 712 -51.39 -14.45 18.54
CA LEU A 712 -50.13 -13.71 18.35
C LEU A 712 -49.10 -14.02 19.45
N LEU A 713 -49.54 -14.23 20.69
CA LEU A 713 -48.64 -14.60 21.79
C LEU A 713 -48.08 -16.03 21.63
N CYS A 714 -48.82 -16.97 21.05
CA CYS A 714 -48.33 -18.34 20.77
C CYS A 714 -47.37 -18.44 19.57
N LEU A 715 -47.31 -17.42 18.72
CA LEU A 715 -46.42 -17.36 17.54
C LEU A 715 -45.11 -16.62 17.85
N TYR A 716 -45.09 -15.76 18.87
CA TYR A 716 -43.89 -15.19 19.50
C TYR A 716 -43.08 -16.30 20.17
#